data_AF-A0AA96FTX3-F1
#
_entry.id   AF-A0AA96FTX3-F1
#
_cell.length_a   1.000
_cell.length_b   1.000
_cell.length_c   1.000
_cell.angle_alpha   90.00
_cell.angle_beta   90.00
_cell.angle_gamma   90.00
#
_symmetry.space_group_name_H-M   'P 1'
#
loop_
_entity.id
_entity.type
_entity.pdbx_description
1 polymer ?
#
loop_
_entity_poly.entity_id
_entity_poly.type
_entity_poly.pdbx_seq_one_letter_code
_entity_poly.pdbx_strand_id
1 'polypeptide(L)'
;MGVEVGAQAARSRALAVLRIRSRALAVALLPAALAVVLLAGGSTGHLVGRGWDVTRLAVGAVAVVVLLVAAGIGLVVARARPAMSPTVAVPEESAPDLYRLVRDLADRLAVPAPSAIALTPDCDSWLEDRTHPAHGLPRDGHDGWEVPGGLPLGRRRRGAAPVLVIGSPFLWWMRVGELRAVLAPVVAGTGPSAHPDIAAARRFVRGLDAAVAVASSPARCPLTRSVCAGVGWVSRLLLRGCREHAAEMERGVAAAAAERAQAVDYGLRIVAQEQVGLAYAGWDRLLTRVALPAWRMGRWPSRLDAGVVAALTELSRRDRLAEGFASRLGERPACDLLEEPGAMDEAASLLAARLFHGGPAERGPDWSPVDWREYPEEVVDRKWRTDAARLHRVLDTLGVRRSSSLSVTDPHGPTLARVMDHLSTPPPHAGRPGRTFPGATAAEGLGRLSSDAAAAAAAAAAAPDPSAAASGPPSADHATAGTAAVGGGGETAEAAEAAETADHLGNARSAALAAGLSAELAREEAAAPAAGTAETEVAGQLPGVAPWDEASLPLFPLQPPRTARELLADHVTAMVCCAAMDTAGAAPGLDWLDGPSLLINGERATDLTPKVLALVEDGDPVPLRSWLVDSGIRPEKPVRLV
;
A
#
# COMPACT_ATOMS: atom_id res chain seq x y z
N MET A 1 3.06 -10.07 -38.27
CA MET A 1 2.05 -9.05 -38.62
C MET A 1 1.45 -8.35 -37.38
N GLY A 2 1.09 -9.04 -36.30
CA GLY A 2 0.55 -8.38 -35.08
C GLY A 2 1.47 -7.33 -34.43
N VAL A 3 2.75 -7.67 -34.22
CA VAL A 3 3.71 -6.82 -33.47
C VAL A 3 3.86 -5.43 -34.08
N GLU A 4 3.76 -5.36 -35.41
CA GLU A 4 3.82 -4.11 -36.17
C GLU A 4 2.56 -3.27 -35.97
N VAL A 5 1.38 -3.89 -35.83
CA VAL A 5 0.10 -3.20 -35.60
C VAL A 5 0.09 -2.53 -34.23
N GLY A 6 0.48 -3.24 -33.17
CA GLY A 6 0.56 -2.67 -31.83
C GLY A 6 1.54 -1.50 -31.74
N ALA A 7 2.72 -1.65 -32.34
CA ALA A 7 3.75 -0.59 -32.37
C ALA A 7 3.31 0.62 -33.21
N GLN A 8 2.65 0.40 -34.36
CA GLN A 8 2.10 1.46 -35.20
C GLN A 8 0.95 2.19 -34.50
N ALA A 9 0.05 1.47 -33.82
CA ALA A 9 -1.03 2.05 -33.03
C ALA A 9 -0.46 2.94 -31.92
N ALA A 10 0.53 2.46 -31.16
CA ALA A 10 1.22 3.24 -30.14
C ALA A 10 1.84 4.52 -30.72
N ARG A 11 2.55 4.41 -31.85
CA ARG A 11 3.14 5.56 -32.55
C ARG A 11 2.09 6.56 -33.01
N SER A 12 0.96 6.10 -33.55
CA SER A 12 -0.12 6.98 -34.02
C SER A 12 -0.70 7.83 -32.89
N ARG A 13 -0.85 7.24 -31.69
CA ARG A 13 -1.31 7.90 -30.47
C ARG A 13 -0.23 8.80 -29.87
N ALA A 14 1.05 8.42 -29.92
CA ALA A 14 2.16 9.31 -29.57
C ALA A 14 2.16 10.58 -30.44
N LEU A 15 1.95 10.46 -31.75
CA LEU A 15 1.83 11.61 -32.65
C LEU A 15 0.57 12.45 -32.36
N ALA A 16 -0.51 11.87 -31.83
CA ALA A 16 -1.67 12.62 -31.38
C ALA A 16 -1.36 13.48 -30.14
N VAL A 17 -0.62 12.93 -29.17
CA VAL A 17 -0.10 13.69 -28.02
C VAL A 17 0.79 14.86 -28.48
N LEU A 18 1.73 14.59 -29.41
CA LEU A 18 2.62 15.63 -29.94
C LEU A 18 1.87 16.68 -30.77
N ARG A 19 0.73 16.32 -31.40
CA ARG A 19 -0.17 17.27 -32.07
C ARG A 19 -0.88 18.20 -31.10
N ILE A 20 -1.21 17.75 -29.88
CA ILE A 20 -1.76 18.63 -28.84
C ILE A 20 -0.72 19.67 -28.43
N ARG A 21 0.54 19.22 -28.22
CA ARG A 21 1.66 20.12 -27.94
C ARG A 21 1.86 21.15 -29.06
N SER A 22 1.87 20.72 -30.32
CA SER A 22 2.09 21.64 -31.46
C SER A 22 0.91 22.60 -31.67
N ARG A 23 -0.33 22.16 -31.44
CA ARG A 23 -1.52 23.03 -31.46
C ARG A 23 -1.46 24.09 -30.36
N ALA A 24 -1.08 23.72 -29.15
CA ALA A 24 -0.92 24.67 -28.04
C ALA A 24 0.13 25.74 -28.38
N LEU A 25 1.26 25.32 -28.94
CA LEU A 25 2.31 26.24 -29.41
C LEU A 25 1.81 27.12 -30.58
N ALA A 26 1.06 26.55 -31.54
CA ALA A 26 0.50 27.32 -32.65
C ALA A 26 -0.49 28.40 -32.17
N VAL A 27 -1.34 28.08 -31.19
CA VAL A 27 -2.25 29.06 -30.56
C VAL A 27 -1.45 30.18 -29.89
N ALA A 28 -0.36 29.86 -29.20
CA ALA A 28 0.51 30.86 -28.59
C ALA A 28 1.24 31.76 -29.62
N LEU A 29 1.46 31.27 -30.85
CA LEU A 29 2.08 32.03 -31.94
C LEU A 29 1.09 32.93 -32.71
N LEU A 30 -0.23 32.76 -32.56
CA LEU A 30 -1.24 33.54 -33.31
C LEU A 30 -1.11 35.07 -33.16
N PRO A 31 -0.92 35.63 -31.95
CA PRO A 31 -0.76 37.08 -31.81
C PRO A 31 0.50 37.60 -32.49
N ALA A 32 1.58 36.81 -32.49
CA ALA A 32 2.82 37.16 -33.19
C ALA A 32 2.63 37.14 -34.71
N ALA A 33 1.91 36.15 -35.24
CA ALA A 33 1.55 36.13 -36.66
C ALA A 33 0.70 37.35 -37.06
N LEU A 34 -0.29 37.72 -36.24
CA LEU A 34 -1.10 38.92 -36.45
C LEU A 34 -0.24 40.20 -36.40
N ALA A 35 0.69 40.31 -35.44
CA ALA A 35 1.61 41.43 -35.35
C ALA A 35 2.47 41.57 -36.63
N VAL A 36 2.98 40.45 -37.16
CA VAL A 36 3.75 40.42 -38.41
C VAL A 36 2.90 40.89 -39.59
N VAL A 37 1.64 40.44 -39.70
CA VAL A 37 0.71 40.90 -40.76
C VAL A 37 0.44 42.40 -40.65
N LEU A 38 0.22 42.93 -39.45
CA LEU A 38 -0.03 44.36 -39.23
C LEU A 38 1.21 45.23 -39.55
N LEU A 39 2.41 44.73 -39.24
CA LEU A 39 3.67 45.38 -39.58
C LEU A 39 3.91 45.37 -41.10
N ALA A 40 3.69 44.22 -41.75
CA ALA A 40 3.82 44.08 -43.21
C ALA A 40 2.82 44.97 -43.96
N GLY A 41 1.57 45.05 -43.50
CA GLY A 41 0.56 45.96 -44.03
C GLY A 41 1.03 47.41 -44.02
N GLY A 42 1.62 47.86 -42.90
CA GLY A 42 2.17 49.21 -42.79
C GLY A 42 3.33 49.49 -43.75
N SER A 43 4.24 48.54 -43.91
CA SER A 43 5.37 48.66 -44.84
C SER A 43 4.95 48.70 -46.31
N THR A 44 3.78 48.14 -46.64
CA THR A 44 3.23 48.09 -48.00
C THR A 44 2.23 49.22 -48.29
N GLY A 45 2.14 50.22 -47.40
CA GLY A 45 1.27 51.38 -47.56
C GLY A 45 -0.22 51.12 -47.33
N HIS A 46 -0.58 49.92 -46.85
CA HIS A 46 -1.95 49.57 -46.45
C HIS A 46 -2.09 49.72 -44.92
N LEU A 47 -3.30 49.98 -44.41
CA LEU A 47 -3.53 50.13 -42.95
C LEU A 47 -2.69 51.27 -42.31
N VAL A 48 -2.65 52.45 -42.95
CA VAL A 48 -1.87 53.60 -42.46
C VAL A 48 -2.75 54.55 -41.65
N GLY A 49 -2.23 55.11 -40.55
CA GLY A 49 -2.92 56.09 -39.71
C GLY A 49 -2.73 55.85 -38.22
N ARG A 50 -2.92 56.89 -37.40
CA ARG A 50 -2.66 56.88 -35.95
C ARG A 50 -3.34 55.73 -35.19
N GLY A 51 -4.56 55.33 -35.60
CA GLY A 51 -5.26 54.18 -35.02
C GLY A 51 -4.59 52.83 -35.32
N TRP A 52 -4.04 52.67 -36.52
CA TRP A 52 -3.32 51.46 -36.92
C TRP A 52 -1.96 51.36 -36.23
N ASP A 53 -1.30 52.48 -35.96
CA ASP A 53 -0.04 52.50 -35.20
C ASP A 53 -0.25 52.08 -33.73
N VAL A 54 -1.32 52.59 -33.09
CA VAL A 54 -1.71 52.13 -31.75
C VAL A 54 -2.05 50.64 -31.74
N THR A 55 -2.75 50.16 -32.77
CA THR A 55 -3.13 48.75 -32.90
C THR A 55 -1.91 47.85 -33.08
N ARG A 56 -0.93 48.26 -33.90
CA ARG A 56 0.36 47.55 -34.06
C ARG A 56 1.13 47.45 -32.75
N LEU A 57 1.24 48.56 -32.02
CA LEU A 57 1.93 48.58 -30.73
C LEU A 57 1.22 47.71 -29.70
N ALA A 58 -0.11 47.79 -29.61
CA ALA A 58 -0.90 46.98 -28.69
C ALA A 58 -0.80 45.47 -29.00
N VAL A 59 -1.01 45.08 -30.26
CA VAL A 59 -0.90 43.67 -30.69
C VAL A 59 0.53 43.15 -30.56
N GLY A 60 1.53 43.98 -30.87
CA GLY A 60 2.94 43.65 -30.67
C GLY A 60 3.28 43.41 -29.19
N ALA A 61 2.82 44.28 -28.29
CA ALA A 61 3.01 44.10 -26.85
C ALA A 61 2.32 42.81 -26.35
N VAL A 62 1.07 42.56 -26.76
CA VAL A 62 0.34 41.32 -26.44
C VAL A 62 1.09 40.10 -26.95
N ALA A 63 1.61 40.14 -28.18
CA ALA A 63 2.39 39.04 -28.76
C ALA A 63 3.64 38.72 -27.94
N VAL A 64 4.42 39.74 -27.55
CA VAL A 64 5.61 39.55 -26.71
C VAL A 64 5.24 38.93 -25.36
N VAL A 65 4.19 39.44 -24.71
CA VAL A 65 3.73 38.90 -23.41
C VAL A 65 3.30 37.44 -23.54
N VAL A 66 2.49 37.09 -24.55
CA VAL A 66 2.04 35.71 -24.78
C VAL A 66 3.22 34.77 -25.05
N LEU A 67 4.20 35.22 -25.85
CA LEU A 67 5.41 34.43 -26.12
C LEU A 67 6.25 34.21 -24.86
N LEU A 68 6.43 35.24 -24.03
CA LEU A 68 7.16 35.12 -22.76
C LEU A 68 6.45 34.17 -21.79
N VAL A 69 5.12 34.26 -21.68
CA VAL A 69 4.33 33.34 -20.85
C VAL A 69 4.42 31.90 -21.38
N ALA A 70 4.28 31.70 -22.69
CA ALA A 70 4.40 30.38 -23.32
C ALA A 70 5.81 29.78 -23.14
N ALA A 71 6.85 30.60 -23.29
CA ALA A 71 8.24 30.20 -23.04
C ALA A 71 8.46 29.85 -21.57
N GLY A 72 7.89 30.62 -20.63
CA GLY A 72 7.91 30.34 -19.20
C GLY A 72 7.25 29.00 -18.85
N ILE A 73 6.04 28.75 -19.36
CA ILE A 73 5.33 27.48 -19.18
C ILE A 73 6.17 26.32 -19.77
N GLY A 74 6.67 26.48 -20.99
CA GLY A 74 7.51 25.47 -21.65
C GLY A 74 8.79 25.18 -20.87
N LEU A 75 9.42 26.20 -20.27
CA LEU A 75 10.60 26.05 -19.42
C LEU A 75 10.26 25.29 -18.13
N VAL A 76 9.13 25.62 -17.47
CA VAL A 76 8.67 24.89 -16.29
C VAL A 76 8.43 23.43 -16.63
N VAL A 77 7.70 23.13 -17.71
CA VAL A 77 7.44 21.75 -18.16
C VAL A 77 8.73 20.99 -18.47
N ALA A 78 9.74 21.65 -19.06
CA ALA A 78 11.02 21.01 -19.39
C ALA A 78 11.95 20.81 -18.18
N ARG A 79 11.83 21.65 -17.15
CA ARG A 79 12.70 21.67 -15.96
C ARG A 79 12.07 21.03 -14.73
N ALA A 80 10.75 20.90 -14.69
CA ALA A 80 10.06 20.20 -13.63
C ALA A 80 10.57 18.76 -13.58
N ARG A 81 10.89 18.29 -12.38
CA ARG A 81 11.37 16.92 -12.14
C ARG A 81 10.15 16.01 -12.05
N PRO A 82 9.96 15.08 -13.00
CA PRO A 82 8.95 14.04 -12.84
C PRO A 82 9.20 13.25 -11.57
N ALA A 83 8.12 12.78 -10.95
CA ALA A 83 8.23 11.76 -9.92
C ALA A 83 8.90 10.53 -10.55
N MET A 84 9.89 9.96 -9.85
CA MET A 84 10.42 8.63 -10.18
C MET A 84 9.66 7.61 -9.33
N SER A 85 10.12 6.36 -9.21
CA SER A 85 9.78 5.39 -8.14
C SER A 85 11.01 5.21 -7.25
N PRO A 86 10.94 5.21 -5.91
CA PRO A 86 12.14 5.04 -5.11
C PRO A 86 12.51 3.57 -5.23
N THR A 87 13.79 3.31 -5.46
CA THR A 87 14.26 1.97 -5.84
C THR A 87 15.63 1.75 -5.26
N VAL A 88 15.98 0.48 -5.02
CA VAL A 88 17.32 0.04 -4.70
C VAL A 88 18.05 -0.22 -6.01
N ALA A 89 19.13 0.51 -6.29
CA ALA A 89 19.92 0.25 -7.49
C ALA A 89 20.63 -1.11 -7.37
N VAL A 90 20.69 -1.88 -8.47
CA VAL A 90 21.44 -3.13 -8.54
C VAL A 90 22.68 -2.90 -9.41
N PRO A 91 23.87 -2.64 -8.82
CA PRO A 91 25.12 -2.56 -9.56
C PRO A 91 25.38 -3.84 -10.37
N GLU A 92 25.99 -3.71 -11.54
CA GLU A 92 26.29 -4.88 -12.37
C GLU A 92 27.25 -5.86 -11.68
N GLU A 93 28.19 -5.36 -10.89
CA GLU A 93 29.10 -6.18 -10.06
C GLU A 93 28.38 -7.02 -9.01
N SER A 94 27.20 -6.59 -8.55
CA SER A 94 26.41 -7.29 -7.53
C SER A 94 25.45 -8.33 -8.09
N ALA A 95 25.26 -8.37 -9.42
CA ALA A 95 24.28 -9.25 -10.06
C ALA A 95 24.66 -9.60 -11.52
N PRO A 96 25.88 -10.09 -11.80
CA PRO A 96 26.35 -10.29 -13.16
C PRO A 96 25.49 -11.31 -13.94
N ASP A 97 24.99 -12.33 -13.25
CA ASP A 97 24.10 -13.35 -13.81
C ASP A 97 22.73 -12.78 -14.21
N LEU A 98 22.16 -11.89 -13.39
CA LEU A 98 20.91 -11.21 -13.69
C LEU A 98 21.06 -10.29 -14.92
N TYR A 99 22.15 -9.53 -14.98
CA TYR A 99 22.45 -8.68 -16.13
C TYR A 99 22.66 -9.49 -17.41
N ARG A 100 23.35 -10.65 -17.34
CA ARG A 100 23.47 -11.57 -18.48
C ARG A 100 22.11 -12.11 -18.92
N LEU A 101 21.26 -12.57 -18.00
CA LEU A 101 19.92 -13.05 -18.32
C LEU A 101 19.09 -11.99 -19.06
N VAL A 102 19.11 -10.74 -18.57
CA VAL A 102 18.36 -9.64 -19.17
C VAL A 102 18.91 -9.25 -20.56
N ARG A 103 20.23 -9.28 -20.75
CA ARG A 103 20.87 -9.05 -22.06
C ARG A 103 20.52 -10.15 -23.06
N ASP A 104 20.63 -11.41 -22.66
CA ASP A 104 20.25 -12.56 -23.49
C ASP A 104 18.77 -12.49 -23.90
N LEU A 105 17.91 -12.05 -22.97
CA LEU A 105 16.50 -11.83 -23.24
C LEU A 105 16.28 -10.70 -24.25
N ALA A 106 16.97 -9.56 -24.09
CA ALA A 106 16.89 -8.44 -25.03
C ALA A 106 17.37 -8.84 -26.43
N ASP A 107 18.46 -9.61 -26.52
CA ASP A 107 19.02 -10.12 -27.77
C ASP A 107 18.03 -11.07 -28.47
N ARG A 108 17.43 -12.01 -27.74
CA ARG A 108 16.40 -12.93 -28.27
C ARG A 108 15.17 -12.20 -28.79
N LEU A 109 14.79 -11.12 -28.12
CA LEU A 109 13.65 -10.28 -28.50
C LEU A 109 14.01 -9.25 -29.59
N ALA A 110 15.29 -9.14 -29.98
CA ALA A 110 15.81 -8.14 -30.90
C ALA A 110 15.43 -6.70 -30.50
N VAL A 111 15.60 -6.38 -29.21
CA VAL A 111 15.34 -5.05 -28.64
C VAL A 111 16.57 -4.50 -27.92
N PRO A 112 16.71 -3.17 -27.74
CA PRO A 112 17.80 -2.60 -26.97
C PRO A 112 17.79 -3.09 -25.52
N ALA A 113 18.94 -3.52 -24.99
CA ALA A 113 19.04 -3.88 -23.59
C ALA A 113 18.72 -2.68 -22.66
N PRO A 114 18.05 -2.90 -21.51
CA PRO A 114 17.88 -1.88 -20.47
C PRO A 114 19.23 -1.29 -20.02
N SER A 115 19.23 -0.03 -19.58
CA SER A 115 20.46 0.66 -19.21
C SER A 115 20.99 0.29 -17.82
N ALA A 116 20.11 -0.12 -16.91
CA ALA A 116 20.42 -0.56 -15.56
C ALA A 116 19.25 -1.40 -15.02
N ILE A 117 19.48 -2.06 -13.89
CA ILE A 117 18.47 -2.79 -13.12
C ILE A 117 18.32 -2.15 -11.74
N ALA A 118 17.09 -2.06 -11.24
CA ALA A 118 16.78 -1.61 -9.89
C ALA A 118 15.66 -2.45 -9.28
N LEU A 119 15.59 -2.52 -7.96
CA LEU A 119 14.54 -3.22 -7.22
C LEU A 119 13.57 -2.25 -6.56
N THR A 120 12.33 -2.67 -6.46
CA THR A 120 11.29 -2.01 -5.66
C THR A 120 10.65 -3.05 -4.73
N PRO A 121 10.22 -2.71 -3.51
CA PRO A 121 9.50 -3.62 -2.62
C PRO A 121 8.03 -3.81 -3.02
N ASP A 122 7.70 -3.62 -4.31
CA ASP A 122 6.39 -3.87 -4.88
C ASP A 122 6.41 -5.21 -5.62
N CYS A 123 5.28 -5.89 -5.71
CA CYS A 123 5.15 -7.10 -6.53
C CYS A 123 4.90 -6.76 -8.01
N ASP A 124 5.61 -5.77 -8.57
CA ASP A 124 5.45 -5.32 -9.97
C ASP A 124 6.80 -5.12 -10.65
N SER A 125 6.82 -5.18 -11.99
CA SER A 125 8.03 -4.92 -12.78
C SER A 125 7.70 -4.09 -14.01
N TRP A 126 8.51 -3.06 -14.26
CA TRP A 126 8.28 -2.11 -15.36
C TRP A 126 9.58 -1.48 -15.87
N LEU A 127 9.45 -0.67 -16.92
CA LEU A 127 10.53 0.13 -17.47
C LEU A 127 10.40 1.58 -17.02
N GLU A 128 11.40 2.07 -16.29
CA GLU A 128 11.45 3.44 -15.80
C GLU A 128 12.34 4.31 -16.69
N ASP A 129 11.79 5.40 -17.24
CA ASP A 129 12.56 6.37 -18.03
C ASP A 129 13.24 7.38 -17.12
N ARG A 130 14.53 7.14 -16.83
CA ARG A 130 15.39 8.03 -16.04
C ARG A 130 16.13 9.07 -16.88
N THR A 131 15.81 9.21 -18.17
CA THR A 131 16.52 10.10 -19.10
C THR A 131 16.04 11.55 -19.09
N HIS A 132 15.03 11.88 -18.25
CA HIS A 132 14.46 13.22 -18.24
C HIS A 132 15.53 14.29 -17.92
N PRO A 133 15.60 15.40 -18.70
CA PRO A 133 16.65 16.41 -18.54
C PRO A 133 16.77 16.98 -17.13
N ALA A 134 15.67 17.02 -16.38
CA ALA A 134 15.62 17.54 -15.01
C ALA A 134 16.34 16.65 -13.97
N HIS A 135 16.63 15.38 -14.29
CA HIS A 135 17.41 14.47 -13.45
C HIS A 135 18.92 14.51 -13.74
N GLY A 136 19.34 15.21 -14.80
CA GLY A 136 20.76 15.44 -15.04
C GLY A 136 21.35 16.39 -14.00
N LEU A 137 22.50 16.05 -13.43
CA LEU A 137 23.31 16.96 -12.62
C LEU A 137 23.49 18.31 -13.37
N PRO A 138 23.41 19.45 -12.66
CA PRO A 138 23.89 20.71 -13.20
C PRO A 138 25.32 20.51 -13.69
N ARG A 139 25.65 21.03 -14.87
CA ARG A 139 27.04 21.10 -15.30
C ARG A 139 27.77 21.98 -14.27
N ASP A 140 28.66 21.40 -13.48
CA ASP A 140 29.72 22.18 -12.86
C ASP A 140 30.54 22.77 -14.01
N GLY A 141 30.44 24.09 -14.14
CA GLY A 141 31.32 24.85 -15.00
C GLY A 141 32.67 24.94 -14.33
N HIS A 142 33.61 24.07 -14.70
CA HIS A 142 35.03 24.38 -14.69
C HIS A 142 35.78 23.53 -15.73
N ASP A 143 36.22 24.25 -16.77
CA ASP A 143 37.35 24.10 -17.68
C ASP A 143 38.00 22.71 -17.93
N GLY A 144 38.15 22.39 -19.22
CA GLY A 144 39.05 21.34 -19.67
C GLY A 144 38.98 21.03 -21.17
N TRP A 145 39.61 21.88 -21.99
CA TRP A 145 40.04 21.64 -23.38
C TRP A 145 38.94 21.39 -24.43
N GLU A 146 38.58 22.46 -25.16
CA GLU A 146 37.94 22.35 -26.47
C GLU A 146 38.86 21.62 -27.45
N VAL A 147 38.54 20.36 -27.78
CA VAL A 147 39.05 19.71 -28.98
C VAL A 147 38.28 20.29 -30.18
N PRO A 148 38.93 20.98 -31.15
CA PRO A 148 38.25 21.45 -32.34
C PRO A 148 37.91 20.25 -33.22
N GLY A 149 36.61 19.89 -33.31
CA GLY A 149 36.11 18.84 -34.21
C GLY A 149 35.18 17.79 -33.58
N GLY A 150 34.88 17.86 -32.28
CA GLY A 150 33.92 16.95 -31.64
C GLY A 150 32.47 17.36 -31.84
N LEU A 151 31.69 16.55 -32.57
CA LEU A 151 30.21 16.65 -32.59
C LEU A 151 29.65 16.72 -31.16
N PRO A 152 28.62 17.54 -30.88
CA PRO A 152 28.21 17.84 -29.52
C PRO A 152 27.80 16.58 -28.74
N LEU A 153 28.45 16.35 -27.60
CA LEU A 153 28.19 15.30 -26.58
C LEU A 153 26.72 15.19 -26.15
N GLY A 154 25.85 16.16 -26.50
CA GLY A 154 24.41 16.10 -26.32
C GLY A 154 23.70 15.01 -27.14
N ARG A 155 24.36 14.35 -28.09
CA ARG A 155 23.78 13.22 -28.83
C ARG A 155 23.82 11.90 -28.05
N ARG A 156 24.80 11.69 -27.16
CA ARG A 156 24.92 10.46 -26.35
C ARG A 156 23.86 10.33 -25.25
N ARG A 157 23.35 11.43 -24.69
CA ARG A 157 22.25 11.39 -23.70
C ARG A 157 20.85 11.15 -24.29
N ARG A 158 20.68 11.26 -25.62
CA ARG A 158 19.36 11.21 -26.28
C ARG A 158 18.84 9.80 -26.59
N GLY A 159 19.54 8.75 -26.14
CA GLY A 159 19.18 7.36 -26.45
C GLY A 159 19.54 6.36 -25.36
N ALA A 160 19.68 6.79 -24.10
CA ALA A 160 19.84 5.83 -23.01
C ALA A 160 18.54 5.02 -22.86
N ALA A 161 18.66 3.69 -22.88
CA ALA A 161 17.54 2.78 -22.68
C ALA A 161 16.91 3.01 -21.29
N PRO A 162 15.61 2.70 -21.08
CA PRO A 162 15.01 2.78 -19.76
C PRO A 162 15.70 1.82 -18.77
N VAL A 163 15.52 2.09 -17.48
CA VAL A 163 15.96 1.23 -16.38
C VAL A 163 14.90 0.15 -16.16
N LEU A 164 15.31 -1.10 -16.04
CA LEU A 164 14.41 -2.20 -15.67
C LEU A 164 14.22 -2.19 -14.15
N VAL A 165 13.00 -1.94 -13.69
CA VAL A 165 12.64 -2.04 -12.28
C VAL A 165 11.95 -3.38 -12.06
N ILE A 166 12.46 -4.16 -11.10
CA ILE A 166 11.96 -5.49 -10.76
C ILE A 166 11.40 -5.46 -9.34
N GLY A 167 10.27 -6.11 -9.13
CA GLY A 167 9.72 -6.32 -7.80
C GLY A 167 10.62 -7.26 -7.01
N SER A 168 11.15 -6.83 -5.88
CA SER A 168 12.06 -7.64 -5.06
C SER A 168 11.44 -8.98 -4.66
N PRO A 169 10.14 -9.09 -4.31
CA PRO A 169 9.55 -10.38 -3.94
C PRO A 169 9.62 -11.42 -5.07
N PHE A 170 9.66 -10.99 -6.35
CA PHE A 170 9.80 -11.90 -7.48
C PHE A 170 11.16 -12.57 -7.52
N LEU A 171 12.24 -11.90 -7.11
CA LEU A 171 13.57 -12.54 -7.08
C LEU A 171 13.60 -13.69 -6.06
N TRP A 172 12.96 -13.53 -4.91
CA TRP A 172 12.94 -14.56 -3.87
C TRP A 172 11.97 -15.69 -4.15
N TRP A 173 10.78 -15.39 -4.68
CA TRP A 173 9.74 -16.40 -4.88
C TRP A 173 9.87 -17.19 -6.18
N MET A 174 10.29 -16.52 -7.26
CA MET A 174 10.27 -17.11 -8.61
C MET A 174 11.53 -17.91 -8.91
N ARG A 175 11.40 -18.94 -9.74
CA ARG A 175 12.53 -19.64 -10.34
C ARG A 175 13.08 -18.84 -11.51
N VAL A 176 14.35 -19.05 -11.84
CA VAL A 176 15.03 -18.32 -12.92
C VAL A 176 14.24 -18.37 -14.24
N GLY A 177 13.65 -19.53 -14.56
CA GLY A 177 12.81 -19.70 -15.75
C GLY A 177 11.50 -18.89 -15.71
N GLU A 178 10.85 -18.86 -14.55
CA GLU A 178 9.60 -18.12 -14.33
C GLU A 178 9.84 -16.60 -14.34
N LEU A 179 10.88 -16.13 -13.64
CA LEU A 179 11.28 -14.72 -13.65
C LEU A 179 11.56 -14.26 -15.08
N ARG A 180 12.33 -15.04 -15.85
CA ARG A 180 12.62 -14.75 -17.26
C ARG A 180 11.34 -14.64 -18.09
N ALA A 181 10.35 -15.50 -17.84
CA ALA A 181 9.06 -15.45 -18.53
C ALA A 181 8.23 -14.20 -18.16
N VAL A 182 8.30 -13.73 -16.90
CA VAL A 182 7.66 -12.48 -16.44
C VAL A 182 8.36 -11.24 -16.98
N LEU A 183 9.70 -11.25 -17.02
CA LEU A 183 10.49 -10.12 -17.51
C LEU A 183 10.46 -10.00 -19.04
N ALA A 184 10.19 -11.08 -19.78
CA ALA A 184 10.12 -11.07 -21.25
C ALA A 184 9.24 -9.95 -21.83
N PRO A 185 7.95 -9.80 -21.47
CA PRO A 185 7.14 -8.67 -21.95
C PRO A 185 7.65 -7.31 -21.48
N VAL A 186 8.22 -7.20 -20.29
CA VAL A 186 8.76 -5.92 -19.79
C VAL A 186 9.98 -5.49 -20.60
N VAL A 187 10.95 -6.39 -20.78
CA VAL A 187 12.16 -6.16 -21.59
C VAL A 187 11.81 -5.93 -23.05
N ALA A 188 10.82 -6.64 -23.62
CA ALA A 188 10.32 -6.37 -24.97
C ALA A 188 9.79 -4.93 -25.16
N GLY A 189 9.35 -4.29 -24.07
CA GLY A 189 8.90 -2.89 -24.03
C GLY A 189 10.01 -1.87 -24.27
N THR A 190 11.28 -2.25 -24.17
CA THR A 190 12.43 -1.38 -24.47
C THR A 190 12.45 -0.97 -25.95
N GLY A 191 12.01 -1.86 -26.86
CA GLY A 191 11.91 -1.59 -28.29
C GLY A 191 11.01 -0.40 -28.60
N PRO A 192 9.70 -0.44 -28.26
CA PRO A 192 8.82 0.72 -28.40
C PRO A 192 9.30 1.95 -27.61
N SER A 193 9.90 1.76 -26.44
CA SER A 193 10.42 2.86 -25.61
C SER A 193 11.60 3.59 -26.26
N ALA A 194 12.37 2.92 -27.10
CA ALA A 194 13.45 3.53 -27.88
C ALA A 194 12.94 4.39 -29.06
N HIS A 195 11.65 4.27 -29.43
CA HIS A 195 11.10 5.04 -30.54
C HIS A 195 11.03 6.54 -30.18
N PRO A 196 11.59 7.45 -31.00
CA PRO A 196 11.72 8.87 -30.64
C PRO A 196 10.37 9.56 -30.40
N ASP A 197 9.34 9.22 -31.19
CA ASP A 197 7.99 9.78 -31.04
C ASP A 197 7.34 9.38 -29.70
N ILE A 198 7.45 8.11 -29.30
CA ILE A 198 6.90 7.59 -28.04
C ILE A 198 7.64 8.19 -26.86
N ALA A 199 8.97 8.19 -26.89
CA ALA A 199 9.80 8.80 -25.86
C ALA A 199 9.52 10.32 -25.72
N ALA A 200 9.33 11.04 -26.83
CA ALA A 200 8.98 12.46 -26.80
C ALA A 200 7.58 12.71 -26.23
N ALA A 201 6.59 11.86 -26.55
CA ALA A 201 5.26 11.94 -25.99
C ALA A 201 5.26 11.68 -24.47
N ARG A 202 5.94 10.62 -24.00
CA ARG A 202 6.09 10.32 -22.56
C ARG A 202 6.75 11.45 -21.79
N ARG A 203 7.89 11.99 -22.29
CA ARG A 203 8.56 13.14 -21.67
C ARG A 203 7.65 14.36 -21.57
N PHE A 204 6.83 14.62 -22.60
CA PHE A 204 5.89 15.73 -22.57
C PHE A 204 4.80 15.52 -21.52
N VAL A 205 4.18 14.34 -21.45
CA VAL A 205 3.15 14.02 -20.45
C VAL A 205 3.72 14.07 -19.03
N ARG A 206 4.87 13.43 -18.78
CA ARG A 206 5.56 13.45 -17.48
C ARG A 206 5.99 14.86 -17.08
N GLY A 207 6.47 15.68 -18.01
CA GLY A 207 6.83 17.07 -17.74
C GLY A 207 5.62 17.96 -17.41
N LEU A 208 4.47 17.74 -18.07
CA LEU A 208 3.23 18.42 -17.73
C LEU A 208 2.74 18.05 -16.32
N ASP A 209 2.79 16.76 -15.98
CA ASP A 209 2.42 16.26 -14.65
C ASP A 209 3.33 16.84 -13.56
N ALA A 210 4.64 16.81 -13.79
CA ALA A 210 5.62 17.45 -12.93
C ALA A 210 5.37 18.96 -12.76
N ALA A 211 4.98 19.66 -13.83
CA ALA A 211 4.62 21.08 -13.76
C ALA A 211 3.36 21.33 -12.93
N VAL A 212 2.39 20.41 -12.92
CA VAL A 212 1.20 20.48 -12.04
C VAL A 212 1.61 20.29 -10.58
N ALA A 213 2.49 19.34 -10.27
CA ALA A 213 3.01 19.14 -8.93
C ALA A 213 3.76 20.39 -8.41
N VAL A 214 4.64 20.97 -9.22
CA VAL A 214 5.36 22.21 -8.90
C VAL A 214 4.40 23.38 -8.67
N ALA A 215 3.34 23.50 -9.48
CA ALA A 215 2.34 24.55 -9.33
C ALA A 215 1.45 24.38 -8.09
N SER A 216 1.38 23.18 -7.52
CA SER A 216 0.52 22.83 -6.37
C SER A 216 1.26 22.91 -5.03
N SER A 217 2.59 22.99 -5.03
CA SER A 217 3.42 23.09 -3.81
C SER A 217 3.20 24.42 -3.06
N PRO A 218 2.74 24.42 -1.80
CA PRO A 218 2.48 25.65 -1.02
C PRO A 218 3.74 26.47 -0.69
N ALA A 219 4.87 25.78 -0.51
CA ALA A 219 6.08 26.33 0.11
C ALA A 219 6.90 27.32 -0.74
N ARG A 220 6.58 27.50 -2.04
CA ARG A 220 7.47 28.25 -2.96
C ARG A 220 6.93 29.58 -3.49
N CYS A 221 5.64 29.90 -3.33
CA CYS A 221 5.01 30.92 -4.20
C CYS A 221 3.87 31.77 -3.59
N PRO A 222 4.03 32.49 -2.47
CA PRO A 222 2.98 33.41 -2.00
C PRO A 222 2.80 34.61 -2.95
N LEU A 223 3.89 35.17 -3.50
CA LEU A 223 3.87 36.34 -4.41
C LEU A 223 3.64 35.99 -5.89
N THR A 224 3.82 34.72 -6.27
CA THR A 224 3.68 34.21 -7.64
C THR A 224 2.46 33.30 -7.80
N ARG A 225 1.55 33.29 -6.81
CA ARG A 225 0.38 32.39 -6.75
C ARG A 225 -0.47 32.42 -8.02
N SER A 226 -0.72 33.60 -8.58
CA SER A 226 -1.49 33.75 -9.82
C SER A 226 -0.77 33.18 -11.04
N VAL A 227 0.56 33.33 -11.10
CA VAL A 227 1.40 32.78 -12.18
C VAL A 227 1.44 31.25 -12.07
N CYS A 228 1.67 30.71 -10.88
CA CYS A 228 1.65 29.27 -10.63
C CYS A 228 0.26 28.65 -10.90
N ALA A 229 -0.82 29.34 -10.50
CA ALA A 229 -2.18 28.91 -10.80
C ALA A 229 -2.44 28.87 -12.32
N GLY A 230 -1.96 29.87 -13.07
CA GLY A 230 -2.02 29.90 -14.53
C GLY A 230 -1.25 28.75 -15.18
N VAL A 231 0.01 28.52 -14.77
CA VAL A 231 0.83 27.40 -15.24
C VAL A 231 0.14 26.07 -14.94
N GLY A 232 -0.33 25.86 -13.71
CA GLY A 232 -1.03 24.65 -13.31
C GLY A 232 -2.36 24.45 -14.02
N TRP A 233 -3.09 25.52 -14.36
CA TRP A 233 -4.32 25.43 -15.16
C TRP A 233 -4.03 25.00 -16.60
N VAL A 234 -3.05 25.63 -17.27
CA VAL A 234 -2.65 25.27 -18.63
C VAL A 234 -2.12 23.84 -18.68
N SER A 235 -1.24 23.45 -17.75
CA SER A 235 -0.71 22.09 -17.69
C SER A 235 -1.81 21.06 -17.47
N ARG A 236 -2.78 21.31 -16.58
CA ARG A 236 -3.95 20.42 -16.38
C ARG A 236 -4.83 20.32 -17.62
N LEU A 237 -5.04 21.42 -18.34
CA LEU A 237 -5.81 21.41 -19.58
C LEU A 237 -5.14 20.55 -20.65
N LEU A 238 -3.82 20.70 -20.83
CA LEU A 238 -3.05 19.89 -21.78
C LEU A 238 -3.02 18.42 -21.37
N LEU A 239 -2.83 18.12 -20.08
CA LEU A 239 -2.90 16.75 -19.56
C LEU A 239 -4.25 16.10 -19.84
N ARG A 240 -5.35 16.81 -19.58
CA ARG A 240 -6.71 16.32 -19.87
C ARG A 240 -6.88 15.97 -21.35
N GLY A 241 -6.34 16.80 -22.25
CA GLY A 241 -6.34 16.50 -23.69
C GLY A 241 -5.45 15.31 -24.06
N CYS A 242 -4.35 15.08 -23.34
CA CYS A 242 -3.43 13.98 -23.61
C CYS A 242 -3.84 12.64 -23.00
N ARG A 243 -4.69 12.60 -21.96
CA ARG A 243 -4.99 11.41 -21.14
C ARG A 243 -5.39 10.18 -21.94
N GLU A 244 -6.38 10.30 -22.82
CA GLU A 244 -6.88 9.16 -23.60
C GLU A 244 -5.81 8.63 -24.56
N HIS A 245 -5.17 9.54 -25.31
CA HIS A 245 -4.10 9.18 -26.24
C HIS A 245 -2.87 8.59 -25.54
N ALA A 246 -2.52 9.08 -24.35
CA ALA A 246 -1.45 8.52 -23.54
C ALA A 246 -1.81 7.10 -23.07
N ALA A 247 -3.04 6.88 -22.56
CA ALA A 247 -3.49 5.56 -22.14
C ALA A 247 -3.55 4.54 -23.29
N GLU A 248 -4.01 4.96 -24.48
CA GLU A 248 -4.01 4.11 -25.67
C GLU A 248 -2.59 3.86 -26.22
N MET A 249 -1.71 4.86 -26.13
CA MET A 249 -0.29 4.70 -26.49
C MET A 249 0.37 3.64 -25.61
N GLU A 250 0.21 3.72 -24.28
CA GLU A 250 0.78 2.74 -23.35
C GLU A 250 0.16 1.34 -23.54
N ARG A 251 -1.16 1.25 -23.77
CA ARG A 251 -1.81 -0.03 -24.14
C ARG A 251 -1.24 -0.62 -25.43
N GLY A 252 -0.99 0.21 -26.44
CA GLY A 252 -0.36 -0.23 -27.70
C GLY A 252 1.08 -0.69 -27.50
N VAL A 253 1.86 -0.01 -26.65
CA VAL A 253 3.22 -0.42 -26.28
C VAL A 253 3.19 -1.77 -25.56
N ALA A 254 2.30 -1.93 -24.58
CA ALA A 254 2.13 -3.17 -23.83
C ALA A 254 1.72 -4.33 -24.74
N ALA A 255 0.76 -4.13 -25.65
CA ALA A 255 0.35 -5.14 -26.62
C ALA A 255 1.51 -5.56 -27.54
N ALA A 256 2.25 -4.58 -28.10
CA ALA A 256 3.40 -4.86 -28.95
C ALA A 256 4.53 -5.60 -28.20
N ALA A 257 4.72 -5.29 -26.92
CA ALA A 257 5.70 -5.95 -26.07
C ALA A 257 5.27 -7.39 -25.70
N ALA A 258 4.00 -7.59 -25.36
CA ALA A 258 3.43 -8.91 -25.04
C ALA A 258 3.48 -9.87 -26.24
N GLU A 259 3.11 -9.39 -27.42
CA GLU A 259 3.17 -10.18 -28.66
C GLU A 259 4.62 -10.53 -29.04
N ARG A 260 5.55 -9.58 -28.95
CA ARG A 260 6.98 -9.85 -29.19
C ARG A 260 7.53 -10.87 -28.20
N ALA A 261 7.12 -10.77 -26.93
CA ALA A 261 7.52 -11.71 -25.91
C ALA A 261 6.94 -13.11 -26.13
N GLN A 262 5.86 -13.30 -26.89
CA GLN A 262 5.21 -14.60 -27.07
C GLN A 262 6.16 -15.71 -27.57
N ALA A 263 7.21 -15.35 -28.30
CA ALA A 263 8.24 -16.27 -28.76
C ALA A 263 9.17 -16.79 -27.63
N VAL A 264 9.12 -16.20 -26.44
CA VAL A 264 9.98 -16.50 -25.29
C VAL A 264 9.17 -17.17 -24.19
N ASP A 265 9.43 -18.46 -23.98
CA ASP A 265 8.92 -19.31 -22.89
C ASP A 265 7.41 -19.21 -22.64
N TYR A 266 6.64 -19.27 -23.72
CA TYR A 266 5.18 -19.17 -23.66
C TYR A 266 4.56 -20.14 -22.65
N GLY A 267 5.06 -21.39 -22.57
CA GLY A 267 4.58 -22.39 -21.62
C GLY A 267 4.82 -22.03 -20.15
N LEU A 268 5.96 -21.40 -19.83
CA LEU A 268 6.28 -20.96 -18.46
C LEU A 268 5.53 -19.69 -18.08
N ARG A 269 5.01 -18.92 -19.05
CA ARG A 269 4.32 -17.66 -18.78
C ARG A 269 3.05 -17.86 -17.95
N ILE A 270 2.25 -18.88 -18.27
CA ILE A 270 1.00 -19.15 -17.54
C ILE A 270 1.31 -19.44 -16.07
N VAL A 271 2.23 -20.38 -15.83
CA VAL A 271 2.71 -20.73 -14.48
C VAL A 271 3.25 -19.50 -13.77
N ALA A 272 4.08 -18.70 -14.45
CA ALA A 272 4.68 -17.52 -13.87
C ALA A 272 3.64 -16.44 -13.48
N GLN A 273 2.54 -16.28 -14.23
CA GLN A 273 1.46 -15.36 -13.87
C GLN A 273 0.69 -15.84 -12.62
N GLU A 274 0.47 -17.15 -12.46
CA GLU A 274 -0.09 -17.69 -11.21
C GLU A 274 0.84 -17.42 -10.03
N GLN A 275 2.16 -17.55 -10.23
CA GLN A 275 3.15 -17.24 -9.19
C GLN A 275 3.19 -15.75 -8.84
N VAL A 276 2.90 -14.83 -9.77
CA VAL A 276 2.75 -13.40 -9.48
C VAL A 276 1.57 -13.17 -8.53
N GLY A 277 0.42 -13.79 -8.79
CA GLY A 277 -0.75 -13.68 -7.91
C GLY A 277 -0.49 -14.22 -6.50
N LEU A 278 0.23 -15.35 -6.39
CA LEU A 278 0.65 -15.88 -5.10
C LEU A 278 1.65 -14.95 -4.40
N ALA A 279 2.64 -14.42 -5.12
CA ALA A 279 3.59 -13.46 -4.56
C ALA A 279 2.89 -12.24 -3.96
N TYR A 280 1.89 -11.69 -4.65
CA TYR A 280 1.06 -10.60 -4.13
C TYR A 280 0.33 -10.96 -2.84
N ALA A 281 -0.37 -12.10 -2.83
CA ALA A 281 -1.12 -12.55 -1.65
C ALA A 281 -0.20 -12.82 -0.44
N GLY A 282 0.98 -13.40 -0.69
CA GLY A 282 1.99 -13.62 0.35
C GLY A 282 2.58 -12.32 0.86
N TRP A 283 2.92 -11.39 -0.04
CA TRP A 283 3.47 -10.08 0.30
C TRP A 283 2.50 -9.25 1.14
N ASP A 284 1.26 -9.11 0.72
CA ASP A 284 0.23 -8.34 1.44
C ASP A 284 0.02 -8.87 2.88
N ARG A 285 -0.08 -10.19 3.02
CA ARG A 285 -0.19 -10.84 4.34
C ARG A 285 1.06 -10.60 5.18
N LEU A 286 2.25 -10.73 4.60
CA LEU A 286 3.50 -10.49 5.30
C LEU A 286 3.60 -9.04 5.78
N LEU A 287 3.28 -8.07 4.92
CA LEU A 287 3.26 -6.66 5.29
C LEU A 287 2.29 -6.39 6.43
N THR A 288 1.07 -6.92 6.34
CA THR A 288 -0.01 -6.61 7.28
C THR A 288 0.10 -7.35 8.61
N ARG A 289 0.52 -8.63 8.59
CA ARG A 289 0.52 -9.52 9.76
C ARG A 289 1.88 -9.60 10.46
N VAL A 290 2.96 -9.29 9.76
CA VAL A 290 4.33 -9.46 10.26
C VAL A 290 5.12 -8.15 10.24
N ALA A 291 5.26 -7.50 9.09
CA ALA A 291 6.10 -6.30 9.02
C ALA A 291 5.53 -5.13 9.82
N LEU A 292 4.22 -4.86 9.71
CA LEU A 292 3.56 -3.74 10.38
C LEU A 292 3.69 -3.76 11.92
N PRO A 293 3.50 -4.90 12.62
CA PRO A 293 3.81 -5.00 14.05
C PRO A 293 5.23 -4.55 14.41
N ALA A 294 6.25 -4.96 13.63
CA ALA A 294 7.63 -4.56 13.89
C ALA A 294 7.81 -3.05 13.66
N TRP A 295 7.29 -2.53 12.54
CA TRP A 295 7.44 -1.12 12.17
C TRP A 295 6.87 -0.18 13.23
N ARG A 296 5.70 -0.49 13.78
CA ARG A 296 5.09 0.28 14.87
C ARG A 296 5.92 0.33 16.15
N MET A 297 6.92 -0.54 16.31
CA MET A 297 7.82 -0.58 17.46
C MET A 297 9.20 0.02 17.19
N GLY A 298 9.39 0.69 16.06
CA GLY A 298 10.71 1.19 15.66
C GLY A 298 11.66 0.07 15.20
N ARG A 299 11.12 -1.06 14.74
CA ARG A 299 11.88 -2.22 14.27
C ARG A 299 11.49 -2.55 12.85
N TRP A 300 12.37 -3.17 12.07
CA TRP A 300 12.02 -3.63 10.72
C TRP A 300 12.71 -4.96 10.40
N PRO A 301 12.00 -5.94 9.81
CA PRO A 301 12.62 -7.23 9.49
C PRO A 301 13.71 -7.06 8.43
N SER A 302 14.94 -7.49 8.70
CA SER A 302 16.06 -7.27 7.77
C SER A 302 16.00 -8.15 6.52
N ARG A 303 15.17 -9.19 6.53
CA ARG A 303 15.05 -10.19 5.45
C ARG A 303 13.61 -10.39 5.01
N LEU A 304 12.96 -9.29 4.63
CA LEU A 304 11.53 -9.26 4.34
C LEU A 304 11.16 -10.12 3.12
N ASP A 305 11.93 -10.06 2.03
CA ASP A 305 11.68 -10.87 0.84
C ASP A 305 11.86 -12.37 1.13
N ALA A 306 12.84 -12.74 1.96
CA ALA A 306 12.98 -14.11 2.45
C ALA A 306 11.75 -14.57 3.27
N GLY A 307 11.13 -13.65 4.01
CA GLY A 307 9.88 -13.91 4.74
C GLY A 307 8.71 -14.28 3.82
N VAL A 308 8.67 -13.75 2.60
CA VAL A 308 7.66 -14.10 1.59
C VAL A 308 7.73 -15.58 1.23
N VAL A 309 8.95 -16.08 1.04
CA VAL A 309 9.18 -17.50 0.71
C VAL A 309 8.69 -18.38 1.84
N ALA A 310 8.98 -18.00 3.09
CA ALA A 310 8.52 -18.73 4.26
C ALA A 310 6.99 -18.72 4.37
N ALA A 311 6.35 -17.57 4.15
CA ALA A 311 4.90 -17.43 4.13
C ALA A 311 4.23 -18.27 3.05
N LEU A 312 4.72 -18.23 1.82
CA LEU A 312 4.13 -18.98 0.71
C LEU A 312 4.40 -20.48 0.81
N THR A 313 5.52 -20.89 1.40
CA THR A 313 5.78 -22.30 1.72
C THR A 313 4.82 -22.81 2.79
N GLU A 314 4.52 -22.00 3.81
CA GLU A 314 3.53 -22.32 4.83
C GLU A 314 2.11 -22.38 4.24
N LEU A 315 1.74 -21.42 3.37
CA LEU A 315 0.46 -21.41 2.65
C LEU A 315 0.27 -22.68 1.83
N SER A 316 1.28 -23.05 1.03
CA SER A 316 1.25 -24.27 0.24
C SER A 316 1.08 -25.52 1.11
N ARG A 317 1.72 -25.57 2.28
CA ARG A 317 1.58 -26.69 3.22
C ARG A 317 0.15 -26.82 3.76
N ARG A 318 -0.51 -25.70 4.09
CA ARG A 318 -1.88 -25.68 4.63
C ARG A 318 -2.93 -25.98 3.58
N ASP A 319 -2.81 -25.35 2.42
CA ASP A 319 -3.79 -25.46 1.34
C ASP A 319 -3.56 -26.71 0.47
N ARG A 320 -2.51 -27.50 0.76
CA ARG A 320 -2.08 -28.66 -0.05
C ARG A 320 -2.01 -28.31 -1.53
N LEU A 321 -1.45 -27.13 -1.86
CA LEU A 321 -1.36 -26.62 -3.23
C LEU A 321 -0.54 -27.61 -4.09
N ALA A 322 -1.27 -28.42 -4.87
CA ALA A 322 -0.92 -29.25 -6.04
C ALA A 322 0.36 -30.12 -6.03
N GLU A 323 0.28 -31.23 -6.78
CA GLU A 323 1.43 -32.07 -7.15
C GLU A 323 2.51 -31.21 -7.85
N GLY A 324 3.78 -31.34 -7.43
CA GLY A 324 4.93 -30.67 -8.06
C GLY A 324 5.49 -29.42 -7.34
N PHE A 325 4.89 -28.97 -6.23
CA PHE A 325 5.42 -27.83 -5.45
C PHE A 325 6.81 -28.10 -4.87
N ALA A 326 7.03 -29.29 -4.29
CA ALA A 326 8.34 -29.67 -3.74
C ALA A 326 9.44 -29.76 -4.81
N SER A 327 9.11 -30.26 -6.01
CA SER A 327 10.05 -30.28 -7.14
C SER A 327 10.39 -28.88 -7.63
N ARG A 328 9.41 -27.97 -7.70
CA ARG A 328 9.64 -26.55 -8.03
C ARG A 328 10.55 -25.88 -7.01
N LEU A 329 10.34 -26.10 -5.72
CA LEU A 329 11.17 -25.52 -4.66
C LEU A 329 12.66 -25.90 -4.77
N GLY A 330 12.96 -27.07 -5.36
CA GLY A 330 14.33 -27.53 -5.61
C GLY A 330 15.03 -26.88 -6.80
N GLU A 331 14.31 -26.15 -7.67
CA GLU A 331 14.91 -25.40 -8.77
C GLU A 331 15.62 -24.13 -8.26
N ARG A 332 16.63 -23.65 -9.00
CA ARG A 332 17.38 -22.43 -8.65
C ARG A 332 16.42 -21.22 -8.52
N PRO A 333 16.28 -20.60 -7.34
CA PRO A 333 15.52 -19.36 -7.18
C PRO A 333 16.24 -18.20 -7.89
N ALA A 334 15.50 -17.16 -8.26
CA ALA A 334 16.07 -16.06 -9.01
C ALA A 334 16.96 -15.12 -8.17
N CYS A 335 16.83 -15.12 -6.85
CA CYS A 335 17.71 -14.37 -5.95
C CYS A 335 19.15 -14.90 -5.98
N ASP A 336 19.38 -16.15 -6.40
CA ASP A 336 20.72 -16.70 -6.66
C ASP A 336 21.42 -16.06 -7.88
N LEU A 337 20.74 -15.18 -8.61
CA LEU A 337 21.36 -14.36 -9.67
C LEU A 337 22.08 -13.11 -9.10
N LEU A 338 21.93 -12.86 -7.80
CA LEU A 338 22.62 -11.82 -7.03
C LEU A 338 23.83 -12.43 -6.31
N GLU A 339 24.93 -11.68 -6.21
CA GLU A 339 26.11 -12.09 -5.43
C GLU A 339 25.83 -12.04 -3.93
N GLU A 340 25.16 -10.97 -3.48
CA GLU A 340 24.81 -10.74 -2.06
C GLU A 340 23.30 -10.55 -1.89
N PRO A 341 22.47 -11.61 -2.04
CA PRO A 341 21.03 -11.47 -1.94
C PRO A 341 20.59 -10.89 -0.58
N GLY A 342 21.31 -11.21 0.50
CA GLY A 342 20.98 -10.72 1.83
C GLY A 342 21.09 -9.21 2.02
N ALA A 343 22.11 -8.57 1.44
CA ALA A 343 22.26 -7.12 1.50
C ALA A 343 21.17 -6.42 0.66
N MET A 344 20.77 -7.05 -0.44
CA MET A 344 19.74 -6.53 -1.33
C MET A 344 18.32 -6.62 -0.72
N ASP A 345 18.01 -7.73 -0.04
CA ASP A 345 16.78 -7.92 0.76
C ASP A 345 16.69 -6.85 1.87
N GLU A 346 17.81 -6.62 2.55
CA GLU A 346 17.90 -5.66 3.64
C GLU A 346 17.64 -4.22 3.16
N ALA A 347 18.21 -3.84 2.01
CA ALA A 347 17.94 -2.55 1.38
C ALA A 347 16.49 -2.43 0.88
N ALA A 348 15.93 -3.50 0.30
CA ALA A 348 14.54 -3.53 -0.15
C ALA A 348 13.56 -3.43 1.03
N SER A 349 13.85 -4.08 2.15
CA SER A 349 13.03 -4.04 3.37
C SER A 349 13.02 -2.65 4.01
N LEU A 350 14.16 -1.96 4.10
CA LEU A 350 14.21 -0.56 4.53
C LEU A 350 13.35 0.34 3.64
N LEU A 351 13.45 0.15 2.32
CA LEU A 351 12.63 0.88 1.37
C LEU A 351 11.14 0.54 1.52
N ALA A 352 10.78 -0.71 1.79
CA ALA A 352 9.41 -1.14 2.05
C ALA A 352 8.83 -0.41 3.27
N ALA A 353 9.59 -0.34 4.36
CA ALA A 353 9.15 0.36 5.56
C ALA A 353 8.96 1.87 5.31
N ARG A 354 9.84 2.48 4.52
CA ARG A 354 9.66 3.89 4.11
C ARG A 354 8.39 4.07 3.29
N LEU A 355 8.17 3.23 2.28
CA LEU A 355 7.05 3.37 1.34
C LEU A 355 5.68 3.09 1.98
N PHE A 356 5.61 2.02 2.77
CA PHE A 356 4.34 1.52 3.29
C PHE A 356 4.03 1.95 4.73
N HIS A 357 5.04 2.36 5.51
CA HIS A 357 4.86 2.82 6.89
C HIS A 357 5.27 4.28 7.10
N GLY A 358 6.05 4.89 6.20
CA GLY A 358 6.65 6.20 6.44
C GLY A 358 7.84 6.15 7.40
N GLY A 359 8.50 4.98 7.52
CA GLY A 359 9.70 4.82 8.35
C GLY A 359 10.90 5.63 7.82
N PRO A 360 11.93 5.86 8.67
CA PRO A 360 13.17 6.55 8.28
C PRO A 360 13.86 5.89 7.09
N ALA A 361 14.57 6.70 6.30
CA ALA A 361 15.33 6.21 5.14
C ALA A 361 16.59 5.42 5.53
N GLU A 362 17.14 5.70 6.72
CA GLU A 362 18.37 5.08 7.22
C GLU A 362 18.13 4.42 8.58
N ARG A 363 19.05 3.52 8.95
CA ARG A 363 19.03 2.86 10.27
C ARG A 363 19.37 3.87 11.36
N GLY A 364 18.78 3.70 12.54
CA GLY A 364 19.00 4.57 13.68
C GLY A 364 18.85 3.84 15.02
N PRO A 365 19.15 4.52 16.14
CA PRO A 365 18.98 3.94 17.48
C PRO A 365 17.52 3.55 17.76
N ASP A 366 16.58 4.35 17.26
CA ASP A 366 15.13 4.12 17.38
C ASP A 366 14.53 3.40 16.15
N TRP A 367 15.38 2.98 15.20
CA TRP A 367 14.98 2.31 13.96
C TRP A 367 15.98 1.20 13.59
N SER A 368 15.85 0.04 14.24
CA SER A 368 16.84 -1.04 14.14
C SER A 368 16.31 -2.28 13.41
N PRO A 369 17.18 -3.01 12.68
CA PRO A 369 16.81 -4.26 12.04
C PRO A 369 16.45 -5.33 13.09
N VAL A 370 15.61 -6.28 12.70
CA VAL A 370 15.34 -7.52 13.45
C VAL A 370 15.50 -8.73 12.55
N ASP A 371 16.22 -9.75 13.01
CA ASP A 371 16.32 -11.05 12.33
C ASP A 371 15.10 -11.92 12.64
N TRP A 372 14.77 -12.86 11.75
CA TRP A 372 13.62 -13.76 11.95
C TRP A 372 13.75 -14.65 13.18
N ARG A 373 14.96 -14.96 13.64
CA ARG A 373 15.17 -15.73 14.89
C ARG A 373 14.82 -14.92 16.14
N GLU A 374 15.06 -13.62 16.10
CA GLU A 374 14.85 -12.69 17.22
C GLU A 374 13.44 -12.10 17.20
N TYR A 375 12.77 -12.13 16.04
CA TYR A 375 11.44 -11.56 15.83
C TYR A 375 10.38 -11.96 16.89
N PRO A 376 10.25 -13.24 17.32
CA PRO A 376 9.27 -13.59 18.35
C PRO A 376 9.53 -12.90 19.69
N GLU A 377 10.78 -12.78 20.09
CA GLU A 377 11.15 -12.17 21.38
C GLU A 377 11.11 -10.64 21.29
N GLU A 378 11.67 -10.04 20.24
CA GLU A 378 11.78 -8.60 20.14
C GLU A 378 10.47 -7.90 19.74
N VAL A 379 9.65 -8.56 18.92
CA VAL A 379 8.43 -7.97 18.35
C VAL A 379 7.19 -8.61 18.99
N VAL A 380 7.05 -9.93 18.98
CA VAL A 380 5.80 -10.58 19.41
C VAL A 380 5.57 -10.45 20.92
N ASP A 381 6.56 -10.78 21.76
CA ASP A 381 6.45 -10.60 23.21
C ASP A 381 6.19 -9.14 23.58
N ARG A 382 6.99 -8.23 23.01
CA ARG A 382 6.86 -6.78 23.24
C ARG A 382 5.51 -6.25 22.80
N LYS A 383 4.96 -6.74 21.68
CA LYS A 383 3.60 -6.41 21.22
C LYS A 383 2.59 -6.74 22.29
N TRP A 384 2.59 -8.00 22.73
CA TRP A 384 1.59 -8.49 23.64
C TRP A 384 1.68 -7.81 25.00
N ARG A 385 2.88 -7.58 25.52
CA ARG A 385 3.04 -6.87 26.79
C ARG A 385 2.61 -5.40 26.70
N THR A 386 2.88 -4.73 25.58
CA THR A 386 2.44 -3.34 25.34
C THR A 386 0.91 -3.25 25.25
N ASP A 387 0.29 -4.15 24.50
CA ASP A 387 -1.18 -4.21 24.36
C ASP A 387 -1.84 -4.58 25.70
N ALA A 388 -1.29 -5.55 26.44
CA ALA A 388 -1.77 -5.91 27.78
C ALA A 388 -1.64 -4.74 28.78
N ALA A 389 -0.55 -3.97 28.71
CA ALA A 389 -0.37 -2.78 29.52
C ALA A 389 -1.39 -1.69 29.18
N ARG A 390 -1.66 -1.48 27.90
CA ARG A 390 -2.70 -0.57 27.45
C ARG A 390 -4.07 -0.96 28.00
N LEU A 391 -4.42 -2.24 27.90
CA LEU A 391 -5.68 -2.78 28.44
C LEU A 391 -5.86 -2.46 29.92
N HIS A 392 -4.82 -2.68 30.72
CA HIS A 392 -4.87 -2.38 32.15
C HIS A 392 -4.91 -0.89 32.47
N ARG A 393 -4.19 -0.03 31.73
CA ARG A 393 -4.30 1.44 31.87
C ARG A 393 -5.72 1.92 31.64
N VAL A 394 -6.41 1.40 30.62
CA VAL A 394 -7.80 1.76 30.34
C VAL A 394 -8.74 1.23 31.43
N LEU A 395 -8.57 -0.01 31.91
CA LEU A 395 -9.34 -0.55 33.03
C LEU A 395 -9.17 0.26 34.32
N ASP A 396 -7.95 0.76 34.58
CA ASP A 396 -7.65 1.64 35.71
C ASP A 396 -8.38 2.99 35.56
N THR A 397 -8.39 3.55 34.34
CA THR A 397 -9.10 4.81 34.02
C THR A 397 -10.62 4.67 34.17
N LEU A 398 -11.18 3.51 33.82
CA LEU A 398 -12.61 3.19 34.01
C LEU A 398 -12.98 2.92 35.48
N GLY A 399 -12.02 2.98 36.42
CA GLY A 399 -12.28 2.77 37.84
C GLY A 399 -12.66 1.33 38.19
N VAL A 400 -12.30 0.36 37.33
CA VAL A 400 -12.58 -1.07 37.57
C VAL A 400 -11.72 -1.52 38.74
N ARG A 401 -12.31 -1.56 39.94
CA ARG A 401 -11.61 -1.88 41.20
C ARG A 401 -10.83 -3.20 41.08
N ARG A 402 -9.56 -3.17 41.48
CA ARG A 402 -8.78 -4.38 41.82
C ARG A 402 -9.58 -5.09 42.93
N SER A 403 -9.87 -6.37 42.76
CA SER A 403 -10.81 -7.10 43.63
C SER A 403 -10.59 -6.79 45.12
N SER A 404 -11.64 -6.30 45.78
CA SER A 404 -11.65 -6.00 47.21
C SER A 404 -11.86 -7.29 48.00
N SER A 405 -10.77 -8.03 48.27
CA SER A 405 -10.71 -8.90 49.44
C SER A 405 -9.79 -8.23 50.47
N LEU A 406 -10.37 -7.78 51.57
CA LEU A 406 -9.66 -7.14 52.67
C LEU A 406 -8.66 -8.13 53.30
N SER A 407 -7.39 -8.04 52.92
CA SER A 407 -6.25 -8.50 53.71
C SER A 407 -5.01 -7.73 53.30
N VAL A 408 -4.28 -7.29 54.32
CA VAL A 408 -3.15 -6.35 54.32
C VAL A 408 -1.94 -6.91 53.56
N THR A 409 -1.19 -6.00 52.92
CA THR A 409 0.07 -6.14 52.15
C THR A 409 -0.12 -6.52 50.67
N ASP A 410 -0.02 -5.51 49.80
CA ASP A 410 -0.26 -5.49 48.35
C ASP A 410 0.67 -6.41 47.53
N PRO A 411 0.14 -7.45 46.83
CA PRO A 411 0.87 -8.21 45.83
C PRO A 411 0.06 -8.37 44.52
N HIS A 412 -0.77 -7.40 44.11
CA HIS A 412 -1.74 -7.60 43.01
C HIS A 412 -1.44 -6.72 41.79
N GLY A 413 -0.45 -7.16 41.02
CA GLY A 413 -0.17 -6.66 39.67
C GLY A 413 -1.30 -6.94 38.65
N PRO A 414 -1.08 -6.62 37.37
CA PRO A 414 -2.05 -6.84 36.29
C PRO A 414 -2.34 -8.34 36.11
N THR A 415 -3.60 -8.77 36.24
CA THR A 415 -4.01 -10.18 36.15
C THR A 415 -5.06 -10.38 35.06
N LEU A 416 -5.03 -11.56 34.40
CA LEU A 416 -6.02 -11.94 33.41
C LEU A 416 -7.40 -12.14 34.04
N ALA A 417 -7.45 -12.65 35.28
CA ALA A 417 -8.69 -12.82 36.04
C ALA A 417 -9.47 -11.49 36.17
N ARG A 418 -8.76 -10.36 36.41
CA ARG A 418 -9.38 -9.04 36.49
C ARG A 418 -10.09 -8.65 35.19
N VAL A 419 -9.48 -8.94 34.04
CA VAL A 419 -10.07 -8.65 32.72
C VAL A 419 -11.32 -9.52 32.51
N MET A 420 -11.20 -10.82 32.75
CA MET A 420 -12.31 -11.77 32.58
C MET A 420 -13.50 -11.41 33.49
N ASP A 421 -13.26 -11.09 34.76
CA ASP A 421 -14.32 -10.76 35.70
C ASP A 421 -15.01 -9.43 35.34
N HIS A 422 -14.27 -8.45 34.82
CA HIS A 422 -14.87 -7.21 34.33
C HIS A 422 -15.83 -7.45 33.16
N LEU A 423 -15.40 -8.26 32.19
CA LEU A 423 -16.16 -8.58 30.98
C LEU A 423 -17.35 -9.51 31.26
N SER A 424 -17.23 -10.45 32.19
CA SER A 424 -18.30 -11.43 32.47
C SER A 424 -19.36 -10.97 33.47
N THR A 425 -19.14 -9.87 34.20
CA THR A 425 -20.12 -9.43 35.20
C THR A 425 -21.24 -8.64 34.50
N PRO A 426 -22.52 -9.06 34.62
CA PRO A 426 -23.63 -8.33 34.04
C PRO A 426 -23.72 -6.91 34.63
N PRO A 427 -24.16 -5.89 33.86
CA PRO A 427 -24.34 -4.56 34.40
C PRO A 427 -25.37 -4.65 35.55
N PRO A 428 -25.14 -3.95 36.69
CA PRO A 428 -26.18 -3.81 37.68
C PRO A 428 -27.39 -3.19 36.97
N HIS A 429 -28.48 -3.94 36.89
CA HIS A 429 -29.76 -3.36 36.50
C HIS A 429 -29.95 -2.11 37.33
N ALA A 430 -30.12 -0.95 36.69
CA ALA A 430 -30.50 0.28 37.36
C ALA A 430 -31.76 -0.04 38.16
N GLY A 431 -31.56 -0.24 39.47
CA GLY A 431 -32.57 -0.75 40.37
C GLY A 431 -33.74 0.22 40.36
N ARG A 432 -34.85 -0.21 39.76
CA ARG A 432 -36.15 0.41 39.96
C ARG A 432 -36.39 0.40 41.48
N PRO A 433 -36.58 1.55 42.14
CA PRO A 433 -36.71 1.58 43.59
C PRO A 433 -37.89 0.72 44.03
N GLY A 434 -37.59 -0.23 44.92
CA GLY A 434 -38.52 -1.26 45.36
C GLY A 434 -39.79 -0.68 45.97
N ARG A 435 -40.92 -1.26 45.59
CA ARG A 435 -42.13 -1.23 46.41
C ARG A 435 -42.19 -2.53 47.20
N THR A 436 -41.67 -2.46 48.42
CA THR A 436 -41.98 -3.40 49.49
C THR A 436 -43.47 -3.30 49.83
N PHE A 437 -44.16 -4.44 49.88
CA PHE A 437 -45.27 -4.64 50.82
C PHE A 437 -45.14 -6.01 51.50
N PRO A 438 -45.47 -6.11 52.80
CA PRO A 438 -45.15 -7.28 53.62
C PRO A 438 -46.35 -8.24 53.79
N GLY A 439 -46.05 -9.54 53.89
CA GLY A 439 -46.68 -10.49 54.80
C GLY A 439 -48.01 -11.14 54.41
N ALA A 440 -47.99 -12.46 54.20
CA ALA A 440 -48.98 -13.39 54.75
C ALA A 440 -48.45 -14.83 54.72
N THR A 441 -48.81 -15.55 55.77
CA THR A 441 -48.25 -16.79 56.35
C THR A 441 -48.88 -18.10 55.86
N ALA A 442 -48.12 -19.21 56.02
CA ALA A 442 -48.55 -20.59 56.31
C ALA A 442 -49.29 -21.37 55.19
N ALA A 443 -49.19 -22.69 55.00
CA ALA A 443 -48.49 -23.81 55.62
C ALA A 443 -48.55 -25.04 54.66
N GLU A 444 -47.58 -25.96 54.80
CA GLU A 444 -47.66 -27.43 54.71
C GLU A 444 -48.33 -28.18 53.53
N GLY A 445 -47.66 -29.24 53.05
CA GLY A 445 -48.37 -30.45 52.58
C GLY A 445 -47.73 -31.25 51.44
N LEU A 446 -47.06 -32.33 51.82
CA LEU A 446 -46.56 -33.48 51.03
C LEU A 446 -47.45 -34.00 49.86
N GLY A 447 -46.79 -34.49 48.80
CA GLY A 447 -46.98 -35.87 48.34
C GLY A 447 -47.71 -36.15 47.01
N ARG A 448 -46.91 -36.60 46.02
CA ARG A 448 -47.16 -37.66 44.99
C ARG A 448 -48.49 -37.73 44.22
N LEU A 449 -48.40 -37.74 42.87
CA LEU A 449 -48.56 -38.96 42.03
C LEU A 449 -48.39 -38.67 40.52
N SER A 450 -47.71 -39.61 39.85
CA SER A 450 -47.64 -39.90 38.39
C SER A 450 -49.03 -39.98 37.74
N SER A 451 -49.25 -39.47 36.52
CA SER A 451 -48.94 -40.04 35.17
C SER A 451 -50.09 -40.87 34.59
N ASP A 452 -50.17 -40.80 33.25
CA ASP A 452 -50.88 -41.67 32.29
C ASP A 452 -52.29 -41.22 31.91
N ALA A 453 -52.74 -41.30 30.65
CA ALA A 453 -52.13 -41.69 29.38
C ALA A 453 -53.16 -41.44 28.26
N ALA A 454 -52.69 -41.31 27.01
CA ALA A 454 -53.20 -41.99 25.80
C ALA A 454 -52.46 -41.37 24.59
N ALA A 455 -51.46 -42.01 23.98
CA ALA A 455 -51.50 -43.19 23.10
C ALA A 455 -52.32 -42.95 21.82
N ALA A 456 -51.92 -43.30 20.59
CA ALA A 456 -50.71 -43.89 20.02
C ALA A 456 -50.89 -43.94 18.48
N ALA A 457 -49.77 -43.98 17.74
CA ALA A 457 -49.50 -44.71 16.47
C ALA A 457 -50.42 -44.44 15.24
N ALA A 458 -50.06 -44.63 13.96
CA ALA A 458 -48.97 -45.25 13.23
C ALA A 458 -49.03 -44.65 11.78
N ALA A 459 -47.91 -44.37 11.12
CA ALA A 459 -47.31 -45.19 10.05
C ALA A 459 -47.58 -44.72 8.59
N ALA A 460 -46.47 -44.79 7.83
CA ALA A 460 -46.34 -45.09 6.40
C ALA A 460 -46.56 -43.98 5.33
N ALA A 461 -45.41 -43.54 4.79
CA ALA A 461 -45.03 -43.59 3.36
C ALA A 461 -45.99 -43.07 2.28
N ALA A 462 -45.53 -42.09 1.50
CA ALA A 462 -45.16 -42.24 0.08
C ALA A 462 -45.20 -40.88 -0.64
N ALA A 463 -44.09 -40.51 -1.29
CA ALA A 463 -44.11 -39.57 -2.41
C ALA A 463 -44.84 -40.21 -3.61
N PRO A 464 -45.41 -39.41 -4.52
CA PRO A 464 -44.66 -39.18 -5.75
C PRO A 464 -44.79 -37.75 -6.32
N ASP A 465 -43.72 -37.32 -6.99
CA ASP A 465 -43.71 -36.27 -8.00
C ASP A 465 -44.44 -36.77 -9.28
N PRO A 466 -45.01 -35.88 -10.12
CA PRO A 466 -44.26 -35.52 -11.33
C PRO A 466 -44.46 -34.08 -11.87
N SER A 467 -43.34 -33.46 -12.25
CA SER A 467 -43.02 -32.85 -13.56
C SER A 467 -44.08 -32.00 -14.28
N ALA A 468 -43.77 -30.72 -14.57
CA ALA A 468 -43.24 -30.29 -15.89
C ALA A 468 -43.26 -28.76 -16.12
N ALA A 469 -42.16 -28.30 -16.72
CA ALA A 469 -42.02 -27.21 -17.73
C ALA A 469 -42.28 -25.75 -17.29
N ALA A 470 -41.23 -24.94 -17.12
CA ALA A 470 -40.38 -24.29 -18.13
C ALA A 470 -40.91 -22.92 -18.59
N SER A 471 -40.12 -21.86 -18.37
CA SER A 471 -39.75 -20.83 -19.37
C SER A 471 -38.84 -19.77 -18.74
N GLY A 472 -37.73 -19.48 -19.42
CA GLY A 472 -36.70 -18.50 -19.03
C GLY A 472 -37.02 -17.04 -19.39
N PRO A 473 -36.00 -16.15 -19.36
CA PRO A 473 -36.11 -14.72 -19.03
C PRO A 473 -36.23 -13.79 -20.25
N PRO A 474 -36.31 -12.46 -20.02
CA PRO A 474 -35.42 -11.59 -20.80
C PRO A 474 -34.82 -10.38 -20.03
N SER A 475 -33.52 -10.18 -20.29
CA SER A 475 -32.81 -8.99 -20.78
C SER A 475 -33.01 -7.56 -20.24
N ALA A 476 -31.84 -6.89 -20.20
CA ALA A 476 -31.55 -5.49 -19.88
C ALA A 476 -32.01 -4.47 -20.94
N ASP A 477 -32.30 -3.23 -20.48
CA ASP A 477 -31.63 -1.96 -20.86
C ASP A 477 -32.58 -0.75 -20.69
N HIS A 478 -32.18 0.26 -19.91
CA HIS A 478 -32.00 1.66 -20.34
C HIS A 478 -31.82 2.66 -19.19
N ALA A 479 -30.97 3.65 -19.47
CA ALA A 479 -30.44 4.70 -18.61
C ALA A 479 -31.41 5.86 -18.33
N THR A 480 -31.13 6.66 -17.29
CA THR A 480 -31.12 8.14 -17.37
C THR A 480 -30.49 8.76 -16.12
N ALA A 481 -29.75 9.85 -16.35
CA ALA A 481 -29.03 10.66 -15.38
C ALA A 481 -29.95 11.62 -14.59
N GLY A 482 -29.52 12.01 -13.39
CA GLY A 482 -30.13 13.09 -12.61
C GLY A 482 -29.17 13.62 -11.53
N THR A 483 -28.53 14.75 -11.83
CA THR A 483 -27.59 15.51 -10.99
C THR A 483 -28.32 16.37 -9.94
N ALA A 484 -27.91 16.30 -8.68
CA ALA A 484 -28.01 17.35 -7.63
C ALA A 484 -27.45 16.76 -6.32
N ALA A 485 -26.78 17.43 -5.38
CA ALA A 485 -26.18 18.74 -5.27
C ALA A 485 -25.20 18.65 -4.08
N VAL A 486 -24.15 19.47 -4.12
CA VAL A 486 -23.20 19.67 -3.02
C VAL A 486 -23.94 20.34 -1.84
N GLY A 487 -23.79 19.78 -0.64
CA GLY A 487 -24.20 20.40 0.62
C GLY A 487 -23.41 19.80 1.78
N GLY A 488 -22.54 20.60 2.39
CA GLY A 488 -21.62 20.17 3.45
C GLY A 488 -22.30 19.80 4.76
N GLY A 489 -21.66 18.88 5.48
CA GLY A 489 -22.04 18.42 6.81
C GLY A 489 -21.16 17.25 7.26
N GLY A 490 -19.84 17.46 7.29
CA GLY A 490 -18.84 16.40 7.52
C GLY A 490 -18.57 16.05 8.98
N GLU A 491 -19.18 16.72 9.96
CA GLU A 491 -18.83 16.53 11.39
C GLU A 491 -19.86 15.70 12.18
N THR A 492 -20.98 15.30 11.56
CA THR A 492 -22.03 14.49 12.22
C THR A 492 -22.15 13.06 11.71
N ALA A 493 -21.50 12.72 10.60
CA ALA A 493 -21.56 11.37 10.01
C ALA A 493 -20.60 10.39 10.71
N GLU A 494 -19.40 10.82 11.11
CA GLU A 494 -18.44 9.98 11.85
C GLU A 494 -18.96 9.59 13.25
N ALA A 495 -19.71 10.47 13.92
CA ALA A 495 -20.34 10.18 15.21
C ALA A 495 -21.52 9.21 15.08
N ALA A 496 -22.20 9.20 13.92
CA ALA A 496 -23.31 8.29 13.64
C ALA A 496 -22.81 6.89 13.25
N GLU A 497 -21.73 6.79 12.45
CA GLU A 497 -21.06 5.52 12.14
C GLU A 497 -20.37 4.89 13.37
N ALA A 498 -19.81 5.71 14.27
CA ALA A 498 -19.29 5.25 15.57
C ALA A 498 -20.38 4.73 16.52
N ALA A 499 -21.61 5.25 16.40
CA ALA A 499 -22.76 4.79 17.17
C ALA A 499 -23.36 3.49 16.59
N GLU A 500 -23.39 3.30 15.26
CA GLU A 500 -23.81 2.04 14.64
C GLU A 500 -22.79 0.91 14.83
N THR A 501 -21.48 1.19 14.90
CA THR A 501 -20.46 0.15 15.21
C THR A 501 -20.42 -0.26 16.69
N ALA A 502 -20.99 0.52 17.60
CA ALA A 502 -21.20 0.12 18.99
C ALA A 502 -22.31 -0.94 19.14
N ASP A 503 -23.19 -1.07 18.15
CA ASP A 503 -24.40 -1.93 18.17
C ASP A 503 -24.11 -3.43 17.92
N HIS A 504 -22.83 -3.83 17.87
CA HIS A 504 -22.39 -5.22 17.68
C HIS A 504 -21.61 -5.84 18.85
N LEU A 505 -21.39 -5.11 19.95
CA LEU A 505 -20.91 -5.69 21.21
C LEU A 505 -22.13 -5.88 22.12
N GLY A 506 -22.59 -7.13 22.30
CA GLY A 506 -23.74 -7.46 23.15
C GLY A 506 -23.58 -7.04 24.62
N ASN A 507 -22.40 -6.58 25.01
CA ASN A 507 -22.02 -6.16 26.35
C ASN A 507 -21.58 -4.68 26.39
N ALA A 508 -22.33 -3.84 27.13
CA ALA A 508 -22.04 -2.42 27.32
C ALA A 508 -20.65 -2.14 27.93
N ARG A 509 -20.10 -3.08 28.72
CA ARG A 509 -18.74 -2.96 29.28
C ARG A 509 -17.67 -3.22 28.24
N SER A 510 -17.89 -4.20 27.36
CA SER A 510 -17.02 -4.43 26.20
C SER A 510 -16.97 -3.18 25.31
N ALA A 511 -18.13 -2.55 25.07
CA ALA A 511 -18.20 -1.30 24.30
C ALA A 511 -17.43 -0.16 24.99
N ALA A 512 -17.60 0.04 26.31
CA ALA A 512 -16.88 1.07 27.06
C ALA A 512 -15.35 0.85 27.07
N LEU A 513 -14.91 -0.40 27.23
CA LEU A 513 -13.49 -0.75 27.22
C LEU A 513 -12.89 -0.59 25.82
N ALA A 514 -13.60 -1.02 24.78
CA ALA A 514 -13.18 -0.83 23.40
C ALA A 514 -13.06 0.66 23.04
N ALA A 515 -14.03 1.50 23.43
CA ALA A 515 -13.97 2.94 23.23
C ALA A 515 -12.78 3.59 23.95
N GLY A 516 -12.50 3.17 25.20
CA GLY A 516 -11.33 3.64 25.94
C GLY A 516 -10.00 3.25 25.28
N LEU A 517 -9.91 2.02 24.74
CA LEU A 517 -8.74 1.57 23.99
C LEU A 517 -8.55 2.33 22.68
N SER A 518 -9.62 2.56 21.92
CA SER A 518 -9.59 3.39 20.70
C SER A 518 -9.11 4.81 21.00
N ALA A 519 -9.60 5.42 22.09
CA ALA A 519 -9.20 6.77 22.49
C ALA A 519 -7.75 6.84 22.98
N GLU A 520 -7.23 5.79 23.61
CA GLU A 520 -5.81 5.69 23.99
C GLU A 520 -4.92 5.54 22.75
N LEU A 521 -5.30 4.71 21.79
CA LEU A 521 -4.56 4.54 20.53
C LEU A 521 -4.54 5.82 19.69
N ALA A 522 -5.68 6.51 19.56
CA ALA A 522 -5.74 7.79 18.86
C ALA A 522 -4.85 8.85 19.50
N ARG A 523 -4.71 8.84 20.84
CA ARG A 523 -3.79 9.74 21.56
C ARG A 523 -2.33 9.41 21.28
N GLU A 524 -1.97 8.14 21.22
CA GLU A 524 -0.60 7.72 20.89
C GLU A 524 -0.25 8.01 19.43
N GLU A 525 -1.17 7.77 18.49
CA GLU A 525 -1.00 8.11 17.09
C GLU A 525 -0.83 9.63 16.89
N ALA A 526 -1.58 10.45 17.64
CA ALA A 526 -1.42 11.91 17.62
C ALA A 526 -0.12 12.40 18.30
N ALA A 527 0.42 11.64 19.25
CA ALA A 527 1.66 11.96 19.95
C ALA A 527 2.91 11.45 19.20
N ALA A 528 2.75 10.52 18.25
CA ALA A 528 3.83 10.04 17.41
C ALA A 528 4.41 11.22 16.60
N PRO A 529 5.73 11.46 16.65
CA PRO A 529 6.33 12.56 15.92
C PRO A 529 6.08 12.37 14.43
N ALA A 530 5.55 13.41 13.76
CA ALA A 530 5.50 13.46 12.31
C ALA A 530 6.96 13.38 11.79
N ALA A 531 7.33 12.23 11.23
CA ALA A 531 8.61 12.03 10.56
C ALA A 531 8.69 12.99 9.35
N GLY A 532 9.20 14.21 9.57
CA GLY A 532 9.26 15.19 8.48
C GLY A 532 9.73 16.60 8.82
N THR A 533 10.16 16.92 10.04
CA THR A 533 10.61 18.31 10.37
C THR A 533 12.06 18.44 10.82
N ALA A 534 12.82 17.36 10.95
CA ALA A 534 14.20 17.41 11.46
C ALA A 534 15.32 17.41 10.39
N GLU A 535 15.03 17.21 9.10
CA GLU A 535 16.08 17.00 8.07
C GLU A 535 16.50 18.25 7.28
N THR A 536 16.12 19.47 7.70
CA THR A 536 16.51 20.67 6.93
C THR A 536 17.96 21.13 7.16
N GLU A 537 18.73 20.58 8.11
CA GLU A 537 20.06 21.14 8.45
C GLU A 537 21.30 20.25 8.28
N VAL A 538 21.22 18.97 7.86
CA VAL A 538 22.46 18.15 7.67
C VAL A 538 22.37 17.21 6.46
N ALA A 539 22.09 17.74 5.26
CA ALA A 539 22.22 16.96 4.02
C ALA A 539 23.68 16.95 3.53
N GLY A 540 24.49 16.05 4.08
CA GLY A 540 25.86 15.76 3.65
C GLY A 540 26.02 14.32 3.15
N GLN A 541 26.09 14.16 1.82
CA GLN A 541 26.75 13.07 1.08
C GLN A 541 26.26 11.61 1.21
N LEU A 542 25.26 11.27 0.38
CA LEU A 542 25.16 9.98 -0.34
C LEU A 542 24.67 10.26 -1.78
N PRO A 543 25.41 9.89 -2.84
CA PRO A 543 24.98 10.15 -4.21
C PRO A 543 23.98 9.09 -4.68
N GLY A 544 22.68 9.43 -4.78
CA GLY A 544 21.74 8.60 -5.55
C GLY A 544 20.26 8.68 -5.16
N VAL A 545 19.93 9.09 -3.95
CA VAL A 545 18.52 9.18 -3.52
C VAL A 545 18.01 10.58 -3.83
N ALA A 546 17.30 10.74 -4.95
CA ALA A 546 16.61 11.99 -5.24
C ALA A 546 15.61 12.27 -4.11
N PRO A 547 15.49 13.50 -3.58
CA PRO A 547 14.54 13.78 -2.50
C PRO A 547 13.12 13.66 -3.04
N TRP A 548 12.40 12.71 -2.47
CA TRP A 548 10.99 12.43 -2.65
C TRP A 548 10.17 13.38 -1.78
N ASP A 549 8.88 13.58 -2.11
CA ASP A 549 8.00 14.37 -1.25
C ASP A 549 7.58 13.52 -0.04
N GLU A 550 8.43 13.49 1.00
CA GLU A 550 8.24 12.69 2.22
C GLU A 550 6.95 13.04 2.96
N ALA A 551 6.42 14.25 2.74
CA ALA A 551 5.14 14.69 3.29
C ALA A 551 3.93 13.89 2.76
N SER A 552 4.11 13.04 1.75
CA SER A 552 3.08 12.19 1.17
C SER A 552 3.14 10.72 1.60
N LEU A 553 4.03 10.37 2.54
CA LEU A 553 4.15 9.03 3.09
C LEU A 553 3.42 8.91 4.44
N PRO A 554 2.83 7.75 4.77
CA PRO A 554 2.73 6.53 3.95
C PRO A 554 1.78 6.69 2.75
N LEU A 555 2.05 6.00 1.64
CA LEU A 555 1.24 6.13 0.41
C LEU A 555 -0.21 5.67 0.61
N PHE A 556 -0.42 4.64 1.44
CA PHE A 556 -1.74 4.13 1.83
C PHE A 556 -1.67 3.52 3.23
N PRO A 557 -2.73 3.64 4.05
CA PRO A 557 -2.81 2.90 5.30
C PRO A 557 -2.89 1.40 4.99
N LEU A 558 -1.93 0.62 5.49
CA LEU A 558 -1.87 -0.84 5.29
C LEU A 558 -3.02 -1.62 5.92
N GLN A 559 -3.73 -1.02 6.87
CA GLN A 559 -4.87 -1.66 7.53
C GLN A 559 -6.10 -0.77 7.44
N PRO A 560 -7.28 -1.33 7.11
CA PRO A 560 -8.54 -0.63 7.31
C PRO A 560 -8.73 -0.33 8.81
N PRO A 561 -9.54 0.70 9.16
CA PRO A 561 -9.84 0.99 10.56
C PRO A 561 -10.43 -0.24 11.24
N ARG A 562 -9.82 -0.64 12.37
CA ARG A 562 -10.26 -1.83 13.11
C ARG A 562 -11.59 -1.55 13.78
N THR A 563 -12.47 -2.54 13.77
CA THR A 563 -13.71 -2.44 14.54
C THR A 563 -13.40 -2.45 16.05
N ALA A 564 -14.26 -1.82 16.85
CA ALA A 564 -14.15 -1.83 18.31
C ALA A 564 -14.02 -3.26 18.88
N ARG A 565 -14.74 -4.21 18.27
CA ARG A 565 -14.73 -5.64 18.58
C ARG A 565 -13.36 -6.28 18.36
N GLU A 566 -12.79 -6.11 17.16
CA GLU A 566 -11.46 -6.65 16.83
C GLU A 566 -10.38 -6.07 17.72
N LEU A 567 -10.46 -4.77 17.98
CA LEU A 567 -9.51 -4.07 18.84
C LEU A 567 -9.53 -4.64 20.25
N LEU A 568 -10.70 -4.81 20.87
CA LEU A 568 -10.81 -5.40 22.19
C LEU A 568 -10.35 -6.87 22.21
N ALA A 569 -10.73 -7.67 21.21
CA ALA A 569 -10.30 -9.06 21.09
C ALA A 569 -8.77 -9.20 20.99
N ASP A 570 -8.10 -8.32 20.23
CA ASP A 570 -6.64 -8.29 20.11
C ASP A 570 -5.96 -8.04 21.48
N HIS A 571 -6.49 -7.10 22.26
CA HIS A 571 -5.93 -6.73 23.57
C HIS A 571 -6.18 -7.81 24.63
N VAL A 572 -7.35 -8.46 24.61
CA VAL A 572 -7.63 -9.61 25.49
C VAL A 572 -6.75 -10.79 25.11
N THR A 573 -6.58 -11.06 23.81
CA THR A 573 -5.66 -12.10 23.30
C THR A 573 -4.23 -11.84 23.77
N ALA A 574 -3.76 -10.61 23.67
CA ALA A 574 -2.43 -10.21 24.16
C ALA A 574 -2.28 -10.49 25.67
N MET A 575 -3.29 -10.18 26.48
CA MET A 575 -3.27 -10.47 27.92
C MET A 575 -3.25 -11.97 28.22
N VAL A 576 -4.01 -12.77 27.46
CA VAL A 576 -3.98 -14.23 27.57
C VAL A 576 -2.60 -14.79 27.22
N CYS A 577 -2.00 -14.32 26.12
CA CYS A 577 -0.65 -14.73 25.72
C CYS A 577 0.39 -14.39 26.79
N CYS A 578 0.35 -13.18 27.37
CA CYS A 578 1.26 -12.80 28.45
C CYS A 578 1.09 -13.68 29.69
N ALA A 579 -0.15 -13.99 30.09
CA ALA A 579 -0.41 -14.90 31.20
C ALA A 579 0.11 -16.33 30.91
N ALA A 580 -0.03 -16.81 29.67
CA ALA A 580 0.47 -18.11 29.27
C ALA A 580 2.01 -18.18 29.35
N MET A 581 2.70 -17.16 28.85
CA MET A 581 4.16 -17.08 28.90
C MET A 581 4.68 -17.05 30.35
N ASP A 582 4.06 -16.23 31.20
CA ASP A 582 4.54 -16.00 32.56
C ASP A 582 4.16 -17.15 33.54
N THR A 583 3.13 -17.95 33.24
CA THR A 583 2.60 -18.95 34.21
C THR A 583 2.65 -20.40 33.74
N ALA A 584 2.68 -20.65 32.44
CA ALA A 584 2.64 -22.00 31.85
C ALA A 584 3.87 -22.32 31.00
N GLY A 585 4.87 -21.42 30.93
CA GLY A 585 6.08 -21.64 30.13
C GLY A 585 5.82 -21.63 28.63
N ALA A 586 4.73 -20.98 28.18
CA ALA A 586 4.50 -20.75 26.77
C ALA A 586 5.57 -19.80 26.20
N ALA A 587 5.80 -19.87 24.90
CA ALA A 587 6.75 -19.02 24.19
C ALA A 587 6.04 -18.20 23.09
N PRO A 588 6.52 -16.98 22.80
CA PRO A 588 6.10 -16.27 21.62
C PRO A 588 6.63 -16.97 20.36
N GLY A 589 5.82 -16.97 19.31
CA GLY A 589 6.14 -17.55 18.02
C GLY A 589 5.66 -16.66 16.88
N LEU A 590 6.06 -17.04 15.67
CA LEU A 590 5.63 -16.41 14.43
C LEU A 590 4.94 -17.44 13.55
N ASP A 591 3.70 -17.17 13.20
CA ASP A 591 3.00 -17.80 12.11
C ASP A 591 3.07 -16.89 10.87
N TRP A 592 3.61 -17.37 9.76
CA TRP A 592 3.79 -16.51 8.59
C TRP A 592 2.49 -16.03 7.94
N LEU A 593 1.38 -16.71 8.18
CA LEU A 593 0.07 -16.34 7.59
C LEU A 593 -0.80 -15.57 8.56
N ASP A 594 -0.71 -15.92 9.85
CA ASP A 594 -1.57 -15.35 10.90
C ASP A 594 -0.85 -14.27 11.73
N GLY A 595 0.48 -14.20 11.64
CA GLY A 595 1.33 -13.27 12.39
C GLY A 595 1.74 -13.80 13.77
N PRO A 596 1.76 -12.97 14.82
CA PRO A 596 2.07 -13.38 16.18
C PRO A 596 1.30 -14.62 16.63
N SER A 597 1.99 -15.67 17.10
CA SER A 597 1.38 -16.93 17.53
C SER A 597 1.94 -17.41 18.87
N LEU A 598 1.08 -18.03 19.69
CA LEU A 598 1.47 -18.58 20.99
C LEU A 598 1.88 -20.04 20.84
N LEU A 599 3.04 -20.41 21.38
CA LEU A 599 3.53 -21.79 21.40
C LEU A 599 3.42 -22.36 22.82
N ILE A 600 2.70 -23.47 22.98
CA ILE A 600 2.57 -24.21 24.25
C ILE A 600 3.24 -25.58 24.03
N ASN A 601 4.25 -25.91 24.83
CA ASN A 601 5.07 -27.12 24.65
C ASN A 601 5.71 -27.24 23.26
N GLY A 602 5.98 -26.12 22.59
CA GLY A 602 6.54 -26.08 21.23
C GLY A 602 5.52 -26.23 20.11
N GLU A 603 4.24 -26.45 20.43
CA GLU A 603 3.16 -26.53 19.45
C GLU A 603 2.33 -25.24 19.44
N ARG A 604 1.83 -24.85 18.26
CA ARG A 604 0.99 -23.67 18.12
C ARG A 604 -0.34 -23.89 18.83
N ALA A 605 -0.70 -22.96 19.72
CA ALA A 605 -2.03 -22.92 20.32
C ALA A 605 -3.08 -22.56 19.26
N THR A 606 -3.96 -23.52 18.93
CA THR A 606 -5.13 -23.30 18.08
C THR A 606 -6.35 -22.92 18.92
N ASP A 607 -7.40 -22.43 18.26
CA ASP A 607 -8.73 -22.21 18.86
C ASP A 607 -8.82 -21.14 19.96
N LEU A 608 -7.79 -20.30 20.14
CA LEU A 608 -7.85 -19.19 21.10
C LEU A 608 -8.84 -18.10 20.66
N THR A 609 -8.82 -17.73 19.37
CA THR A 609 -9.67 -16.66 18.80
C THR A 609 -11.16 -16.85 19.10
N PRO A 610 -11.81 -17.99 18.79
CA PRO A 610 -13.24 -18.15 19.08
C PRO A 610 -13.56 -18.08 20.59
N LYS A 611 -12.63 -18.48 21.46
CA LYS A 611 -12.82 -18.42 22.93
C LYS A 611 -12.74 -16.99 23.46
N VAL A 612 -11.86 -16.18 22.90
CA VAL A 612 -11.77 -14.74 23.23
C VAL A 612 -12.99 -14.00 22.70
N LEU A 613 -13.45 -14.32 21.48
CA LEU A 613 -14.65 -13.69 20.92
C LEU A 613 -15.90 -13.98 21.77
N ALA A 614 -16.10 -15.21 22.25
CA ALA A 614 -17.20 -15.53 23.18
C ALA A 614 -17.18 -14.65 24.45
N LEU A 615 -15.99 -14.36 24.99
CA LEU A 615 -15.85 -13.45 26.13
C LEU A 615 -16.13 -11.99 25.76
N VAL A 616 -15.68 -11.53 24.61
CA VAL A 616 -15.78 -10.13 24.18
C VAL A 616 -17.20 -9.77 23.73
N GLU A 617 -17.83 -10.65 22.96
CA GLU A 617 -19.15 -10.45 22.36
C GLU A 617 -20.28 -10.78 23.35
N ASP A 618 -20.24 -11.99 23.94
CA ASP A 618 -21.31 -12.51 24.79
C ASP A 618 -21.06 -12.31 26.29
N GLY A 619 -19.84 -11.91 26.68
CA GLY A 619 -19.43 -11.88 28.07
C GLY A 619 -19.20 -13.26 28.68
N ASP A 620 -19.28 -14.34 27.88
CA ASP A 620 -19.16 -15.72 28.37
C ASP A 620 -17.68 -16.10 28.60
N PRO A 621 -17.24 -16.28 29.87
CA PRO A 621 -15.87 -16.67 30.13
C PRO A 621 -15.64 -18.18 30.05
N VAL A 622 -16.68 -19.01 29.98
CA VAL A 622 -16.57 -20.47 30.16
C VAL A 622 -15.64 -21.12 29.13
N PRO A 623 -15.73 -20.83 27.81
CA PRO A 623 -14.85 -21.43 26.82
C PRO A 623 -13.38 -21.08 27.04
N LEU A 624 -13.11 -19.84 27.46
CA LEU A 624 -11.76 -19.37 27.75
C LEU A 624 -11.24 -19.96 29.07
N ARG A 625 -12.04 -19.98 30.15
CA ARG A 625 -11.64 -20.57 31.44
C ARG A 625 -11.28 -22.05 31.30
N SER A 626 -12.09 -22.83 30.58
CA SER A 626 -11.81 -24.25 30.32
C SER A 626 -10.45 -24.41 29.65
N TRP A 627 -10.21 -23.66 28.58
CA TRP A 627 -8.96 -23.75 27.83
C TRP A 627 -7.73 -23.32 28.65
N LEU A 628 -7.85 -22.29 29.49
CA LEU A 628 -6.77 -21.86 30.39
C LEU A 628 -6.40 -22.97 31.37
N VAL A 629 -7.39 -23.66 31.94
CA VAL A 629 -7.18 -24.78 32.87
C VAL A 629 -6.50 -25.95 32.17
N ASP A 630 -7.01 -26.34 30.99
CA ASP A 630 -6.44 -27.43 30.19
C ASP A 630 -4.98 -27.14 29.78
N SER A 631 -4.67 -25.87 29.54
CA SER A 631 -3.33 -25.40 29.18
C SER A 631 -2.42 -25.12 30.38
N GLY A 632 -2.90 -25.27 31.62
CA GLY A 632 -2.14 -25.01 32.84
C GLY A 632 -1.85 -23.53 33.13
N ILE A 633 -2.56 -22.61 32.46
CA ILE A 633 -2.39 -21.16 32.57
C ILE A 633 -3.13 -20.66 33.81
N ARG A 634 -2.46 -19.82 34.62
CA ARG A 634 -3.00 -19.32 35.90
C ARG A 634 -3.46 -17.86 35.79
N PRO A 635 -4.75 -17.58 35.54
CA PRO A 635 -5.24 -16.22 35.30
C PRO A 635 -5.12 -15.30 36.52
N GLU A 636 -5.02 -15.86 37.72
CA GLU A 636 -4.92 -15.15 39.00
C GLU A 636 -3.52 -14.59 39.30
N LYS A 637 -2.48 -15.08 38.61
CA LYS A 637 -1.11 -14.64 38.83
C LYS A 637 -0.84 -13.30 38.13
N PRO A 638 -0.03 -12.41 38.73
CA PRO A 638 0.36 -11.17 38.10
C PRO A 638 1.24 -11.44 36.88
N VAL A 639 0.96 -10.70 35.81
CA VAL A 639 1.68 -10.73 34.54
C VAL A 639 2.73 -9.62 34.53
N ARG A 640 3.89 -9.86 33.94
CA ARG A 640 4.92 -8.84 33.76
C ARG A 640 4.52 -7.97 32.56
N LEU A 641 4.43 -6.66 32.78
CA LEU A 641 4.16 -5.70 31.72
C LEU A 641 5.39 -4.83 31.48
N VAL A 642 5.41 -4.14 30.33
CA VAL A 642 6.48 -3.21 29.91
C VAL A 642 6.31 -1.85 30.56
#